data_AF-A0A0C3F267-F1
#
_entry.id   AF-A0A0C3F267-F1
#
_cell.length_a   1.000
_cell.length_b   1.000
_cell.length_c   1.000
_cell.angle_alpha   90.00
_cell.angle_beta   90.00
_cell.angle_gamma   90.00
#
_symmetry.space_group_name_H-M   'P 1'
#
loop_
_entity.id
_entity.type
_entity.pdbx_description
1 polymer ?
#
loop_
_entity_poly.entity_id
_entity_poly.type
_entity_poly.pdbx_seq_one_letter_code
_entity_poly.pdbx_strand_id
1 'polypeptide(L)'
;MAQVALHIYRSAQEHVRGLDLSTHLASSTLKPWSPSKIVTEKLSNNARKFDIDQLWEGGLEGGFREVCLRAWLSAIALLVDTRILKQDELDVLGTLVSQAALLRNSKPKETENEFNDINDIGKGEIMLRNARYKSRVRVSPQTSVVITNQEGQEFIGYARHAQGKSTTIELRRGNLSGIVERVRMIGREELTMSERAREEFVLLVLRGERSMSNSSFVRLLWFPYVTGHSPKVTEVLTSTYLFANALNQSQRSVVAAMHADHLPMVITHGPPGTGKTSTISAAVKLWDNYNCPVWVVAQSNVAVKNIAESFLKYDVDFKLLVSKEFYVEWHEHIYDRVEQRLLCSDSFPQQPNDMERVIGGSPVILCTLSMLSNPILDDRRVYKLVPLERLVIDEASQIDVGEFMVGRFLLTVDISYVAHYMSQHIFDKRQLTLELDEDRMPVPLGAFISEEVYDGKLHSEHRIREMDCVAFVDAVKGQEEKCGTSWRNQNEIQTVVQLVRHYYRHKDFCVITPYDAQRAALEKQLKAEDLPWERVFNVDSFQGNEAEYVIISVVRTTGPGFLSSQNRVNVMLTRCQAGMVIVTNRVFLRTTSAQFTLLGSLAQYWVKRHGKTWIDWKEIAELKADMPGVLGPRR
;
A
#
# COMPACT_ATOMS: atom_id res chain seq x y z
N MET A 1 -26.87 -6.75 8.80
CA MET A 1 -27.48 -8.11 8.85
C MET A 1 -26.66 -9.15 8.06
N ALA A 2 -26.15 -8.83 6.87
CA ALA A 2 -25.38 -9.77 6.03
C ALA A 2 -24.29 -10.54 6.79
N GLN A 3 -23.47 -9.84 7.57
CA GLN A 3 -22.42 -10.46 8.40
C GLN A 3 -22.99 -11.40 9.47
N VAL A 4 -24.07 -11.00 10.15
CA VAL A 4 -24.74 -11.81 11.17
C VAL A 4 -25.32 -13.09 10.57
N ALA A 5 -25.92 -13.01 9.38
CA ALA A 5 -26.47 -14.16 8.68
C ALA A 5 -25.37 -15.20 8.34
N LEU A 6 -24.25 -14.74 7.78
CA LEU A 6 -23.11 -15.60 7.45
C LEU A 6 -22.45 -16.19 8.70
N HIS A 7 -22.39 -15.43 9.80
CA HIS A 7 -21.88 -15.93 11.08
C HIS A 7 -22.77 -17.01 11.68
N ILE A 8 -24.09 -16.81 11.73
CA ILE A 8 -25.03 -17.83 12.22
C ILE A 8 -24.91 -19.10 11.37
N TYR A 9 -24.88 -18.95 10.05
CA TYR A 9 -24.70 -20.09 9.15
C TYR A 9 -23.37 -20.82 9.43
N ARG A 10 -22.26 -20.10 9.54
CA ARG A 10 -20.95 -20.71 9.81
C ARG A 10 -20.89 -21.41 11.18
N SER A 11 -21.46 -20.79 12.22
CA SER A 11 -21.36 -21.27 13.61
C SER A 11 -22.37 -22.36 13.95
N ALA A 12 -23.58 -22.29 13.41
CA ALA A 12 -24.67 -23.21 13.73
C ALA A 12 -25.04 -24.14 12.57
N GLN A 13 -24.51 -23.92 11.37
CA GLN A 13 -24.93 -24.60 10.13
C GLN A 13 -26.44 -24.41 9.82
N GLU A 14 -27.01 -23.31 10.33
CA GLU A 14 -28.42 -22.98 10.17
C GLU A 14 -28.60 -21.86 9.15
N HIS A 15 -29.52 -22.06 8.21
CA HIS A 15 -29.85 -21.05 7.22
C HIS A 15 -30.61 -19.88 7.83
N VAL A 16 -30.27 -18.67 7.41
CA VAL A 16 -30.86 -17.44 7.94
C VAL A 16 -31.65 -16.73 6.87
N ARG A 17 -32.84 -16.29 7.27
CA ARG A 17 -33.67 -15.35 6.51
C ARG A 17 -34.01 -14.16 7.41
N GLY A 18 -33.67 -12.93 7.02
CA GLY A 18 -33.88 -11.76 7.88
C GLY A 18 -33.87 -10.42 7.13
N LEU A 19 -34.09 -9.30 7.84
CA LEU A 19 -33.94 -7.95 7.28
C LEU A 19 -32.61 -7.31 7.68
N ASP A 20 -32.07 -6.46 6.81
CA ASP A 20 -31.09 -5.42 7.17
C ASP A 20 -31.68 -4.00 7.39
N LEU A 21 -32.11 -3.68 8.62
CA LEU A 21 -32.72 -2.37 8.96
C LEU A 21 -31.80 -1.18 8.65
N SER A 22 -30.49 -1.38 8.72
CA SER A 22 -29.49 -0.34 8.48
C SER A 22 -29.59 0.24 7.08
N THR A 23 -29.85 -0.59 6.07
CA THR A 23 -29.98 -0.16 4.68
C THR A 23 -31.41 0.14 4.28
N HIS A 24 -32.40 -0.49 4.93
CA HIS A 24 -33.81 -0.24 4.64
C HIS A 24 -34.27 1.18 5.04
N LEU A 25 -33.79 1.66 6.19
CA LEU A 25 -34.12 3.01 6.68
C LEU A 25 -33.21 4.10 6.12
N ALA A 26 -32.10 3.71 5.48
CA ALA A 26 -31.16 4.63 4.86
C ALA A 26 -31.62 5.09 3.47
N SER A 27 -31.11 6.24 3.02
CA SER A 27 -31.33 6.72 1.66
C SER A 27 -30.53 5.95 0.60
N SER A 28 -29.56 5.15 1.01
CA SER A 28 -28.69 4.34 0.15
C SER A 28 -28.06 3.19 0.93
N THR A 29 -27.84 2.06 0.25
CA THR A 29 -27.08 0.91 0.75
C THR A 29 -25.63 1.24 1.10
N LEU A 30 -25.04 2.29 0.50
CA LEU A 30 -23.68 2.76 0.77
C LEU A 30 -23.58 3.68 2.01
N LYS A 31 -24.72 4.14 2.54
CA LYS A 31 -24.80 4.97 3.75
C LYS A 31 -25.75 4.36 4.77
N PRO A 32 -25.51 3.11 5.22
CA PRO A 32 -26.39 2.44 6.18
C PRO A 32 -26.46 3.23 7.49
N TRP A 33 -27.61 3.17 8.16
CA TRP A 33 -27.74 3.69 9.52
C TRP A 33 -26.98 2.80 10.50
N SER A 34 -26.25 3.40 11.44
CA SER A 34 -25.64 2.64 12.54
C SER A 34 -26.72 1.98 13.40
N PRO A 35 -26.42 0.85 14.07
CA PRO A 35 -27.31 0.25 15.05
C PRO A 35 -27.80 1.25 16.09
N SER A 36 -26.91 2.09 16.63
CA SER A 36 -27.27 3.14 17.57
C SER A 36 -28.23 4.16 16.99
N LYS A 37 -28.06 4.54 15.72
CA LYS A 37 -28.97 5.48 15.04
C LYS A 37 -30.36 4.88 14.88
N ILE A 38 -30.47 3.62 14.48
CA ILE A 38 -31.74 2.90 14.37
C ILE A 38 -32.44 2.89 15.73
N VAL A 39 -31.75 2.45 16.79
CA VAL A 39 -32.33 2.39 18.13
C VAL A 39 -32.70 3.78 18.63
N THR A 40 -31.84 4.78 18.43
CA THR A 40 -32.11 6.15 18.92
C THR A 40 -33.32 6.76 18.23
N GLU A 41 -33.40 6.65 16.91
CA GLU A 41 -34.45 7.31 16.12
C GLU A 41 -35.78 6.54 16.08
N LYS A 42 -35.75 5.20 16.26
CA LYS A 42 -36.96 4.36 16.13
C LYS A 42 -37.45 3.76 17.43
N LEU A 43 -36.60 3.62 18.45
CA LEU A 43 -36.95 2.94 19.71
C LEU A 43 -36.86 3.87 20.93
N SER A 44 -35.73 4.57 21.13
CA SER A 44 -35.52 5.42 22.31
C SER A 44 -34.45 6.48 22.12
N ASN A 45 -34.84 7.76 22.20
CA ASN A 45 -33.91 8.90 22.12
C ASN A 45 -32.82 8.92 23.20
N ASN A 46 -33.03 8.21 24.33
CA ASN A 46 -32.08 8.13 25.45
C ASN A 46 -31.16 6.90 25.38
N ALA A 47 -31.19 6.16 24.28
CA ALA A 47 -30.37 4.99 24.06
C ALA A 47 -28.86 5.32 24.14
N ARG A 48 -28.10 4.46 24.81
CA ARG A 48 -26.64 4.62 24.92
C ARG A 48 -25.98 4.23 23.60
N LYS A 49 -25.76 5.22 22.73
CA LYS A 49 -25.27 5.00 21.37
C LYS A 49 -23.98 4.19 21.30
N PHE A 50 -23.02 4.51 22.16
CA PHE A 50 -21.74 3.82 22.22
C PHE A 50 -21.90 2.33 22.56
N ASP A 51 -22.63 2.00 23.63
CA ASP A 51 -22.86 0.61 24.05
C ASP A 51 -23.58 -0.22 22.96
N ILE A 52 -24.48 0.41 22.21
CA ILE A 52 -25.24 -0.24 21.13
C ILE A 52 -24.37 -0.51 19.90
N ASP A 53 -23.60 0.48 19.46
CA ASP A 53 -22.67 0.28 18.35
C ASP A 53 -21.56 -0.71 18.76
N GLN A 54 -21.08 -0.64 20.00
CA GLN A 54 -20.12 -1.60 20.56
C GLN A 54 -20.65 -3.03 20.54
N LEU A 55 -21.94 -3.26 20.83
CA LEU A 55 -22.54 -4.58 20.72
C LEU A 55 -22.50 -5.13 19.28
N TRP A 56 -22.59 -4.29 18.26
CA TRP A 56 -22.50 -4.73 16.86
C TRP A 56 -21.07 -4.87 16.37
N GLU A 57 -20.17 -4.06 16.90
CA GLU A 57 -18.77 -4.00 16.48
C GLU A 57 -17.87 -4.96 17.26
N GLY A 58 -18.27 -5.37 18.46
CA GLY A 58 -17.60 -6.43 19.22
C GLY A 58 -17.54 -7.69 18.37
N GLY A 59 -16.35 -8.24 18.18
CA GLY A 59 -16.20 -9.55 17.54
C GLY A 59 -16.95 -10.65 18.29
N LEU A 60 -16.71 -11.90 17.88
CA LEU A 60 -17.36 -13.10 18.41
C LEU A 60 -17.01 -13.42 19.89
N GLU A 61 -16.31 -12.55 20.61
CA GLU A 61 -15.95 -12.75 22.03
C GLU A 61 -17.18 -12.77 22.96
N GLY A 62 -18.30 -12.19 22.55
CA GLY A 62 -19.54 -12.12 23.33
C GLY A 62 -20.41 -13.38 23.34
N GLY A 63 -20.02 -14.42 22.61
CA GLY A 63 -20.74 -15.70 22.54
C GLY A 63 -22.09 -15.64 21.79
N PHE A 64 -22.75 -16.79 21.69
CA PHE A 64 -24.00 -16.99 20.93
C PHE A 64 -25.14 -16.04 21.34
N ARG A 65 -25.16 -15.61 22.61
CA ARG A 65 -26.19 -14.70 23.15
C ARG A 65 -26.15 -13.31 22.50
N GLU A 66 -24.98 -12.76 22.25
CA GLU A 66 -24.85 -11.48 21.55
C GLU A 66 -25.25 -11.60 20.08
N VAL A 67 -24.93 -12.72 19.44
CA VAL A 67 -25.37 -13.00 18.06
C VAL A 67 -26.89 -13.03 17.97
N CYS A 68 -27.56 -13.70 18.91
CA CYS A 68 -29.03 -13.72 18.99
C CYS A 68 -29.62 -12.32 19.23
N LEU A 69 -28.98 -11.48 20.06
CA LEU A 69 -29.43 -10.12 20.31
C LEU A 69 -29.30 -9.23 19.06
N ARG A 70 -28.19 -9.36 18.31
CA ARG A 70 -28.00 -8.70 17.01
C ARG A 70 -29.03 -9.15 15.98
N ALA A 71 -29.34 -10.45 15.96
CA ALA A 71 -30.35 -11.03 15.07
C ALA A 71 -31.77 -10.54 15.41
N TRP A 72 -32.13 -10.52 16.69
CA TRP A 72 -33.45 -10.06 17.17
C TRP A 72 -33.72 -8.61 16.78
N LEU A 73 -32.75 -7.71 16.99
CA LEU A 73 -32.87 -6.30 16.62
C LEU A 73 -32.88 -6.04 15.11
N SER A 74 -32.47 -7.00 14.27
CA SER A 74 -32.42 -6.84 12.81
C SER A 74 -33.72 -7.27 12.09
N ALA A 75 -34.66 -7.92 12.77
CA ALA A 75 -35.91 -8.37 12.15
C ALA A 75 -36.89 -7.21 11.92
N ILE A 76 -37.21 -6.83 10.67
CA ILE A 76 -38.52 -6.30 10.13
C ILE A 76 -38.40 -5.72 8.67
N ALA A 77 -38.33 -6.59 7.63
CA ALA A 77 -38.57 -6.40 6.16
C ALA A 77 -37.58 -5.74 5.14
N LEU A 78 -36.69 -6.55 4.50
CA LEU A 78 -36.05 -6.54 3.14
C LEU A 78 -35.00 -7.70 3.10
N LEU A 79 -35.11 -8.65 2.18
CA LEU A 79 -34.72 -10.04 2.46
C LEU A 79 -33.22 -10.38 2.29
N VAL A 80 -32.49 -10.67 3.37
CA VAL A 80 -31.22 -11.42 3.35
C VAL A 80 -31.57 -12.91 3.49
N ASP A 81 -31.09 -13.76 2.59
CA ASP A 81 -31.36 -15.21 2.60
C ASP A 81 -30.06 -15.97 2.29
N THR A 82 -29.63 -16.90 3.15
CA THR A 82 -28.44 -17.72 2.85
C THR A 82 -28.75 -18.92 1.96
N ARG A 83 -30.02 -19.27 1.75
CA ARG A 83 -30.43 -20.48 0.98
C ARG A 83 -30.32 -20.30 -0.53
N ILE A 84 -30.17 -19.07 -0.99
CA ILE A 84 -30.00 -18.76 -2.42
C ILE A 84 -28.58 -19.03 -2.92
N LEU A 85 -27.63 -19.28 -2.01
CA LEU A 85 -26.22 -19.50 -2.31
C LEU A 85 -25.85 -20.97 -2.16
N LYS A 86 -24.87 -21.41 -2.95
CA LYS A 86 -24.26 -22.73 -2.81
C LYS A 86 -23.32 -22.79 -1.60
N GLN A 87 -22.96 -24.00 -1.17
CA GLN A 87 -22.06 -24.22 -0.02
C GLN A 87 -20.70 -23.52 -0.20
N ASP A 88 -20.09 -23.67 -1.37
CA ASP A 88 -18.80 -23.05 -1.72
C ASP A 88 -18.89 -21.51 -1.70
N GLU A 89 -19.99 -20.94 -2.21
CA GLU A 89 -20.27 -19.51 -2.14
C GLU A 89 -20.39 -19.03 -0.67
N LEU A 90 -21.07 -19.80 0.19
CA LEU A 90 -21.23 -19.49 1.61
C LEU A 90 -19.91 -19.61 2.38
N ASP A 91 -19.07 -20.59 2.07
CA ASP A 91 -17.77 -20.80 2.69
C ASP A 91 -16.79 -19.66 2.36
N VAL A 92 -16.78 -19.22 1.10
CA VAL A 92 -16.00 -18.05 0.65
C VAL A 92 -16.46 -16.79 1.38
N LEU A 93 -17.75 -16.46 1.32
CA LEU A 93 -18.32 -15.27 1.98
C LEU A 93 -18.11 -15.30 3.50
N GLY A 94 -18.27 -16.47 4.13
CA GLY A 94 -18.03 -16.67 5.55
C GLY A 94 -16.57 -16.45 5.94
N THR A 95 -15.63 -16.84 5.08
CA THR A 95 -14.19 -16.60 5.29
C THR A 95 -13.86 -15.12 5.20
N LEU A 96 -14.36 -14.45 4.18
CA LEU A 96 -14.15 -13.02 3.93
C LEU A 96 -14.66 -12.15 5.07
N VAL A 97 -15.89 -12.40 5.54
CA VAL A 97 -16.48 -11.65 6.66
C VAL A 97 -15.70 -11.90 7.96
N SER A 98 -15.24 -13.12 8.20
CA SER A 98 -14.42 -13.41 9.39
C SER A 98 -13.05 -12.72 9.34
N GLN A 99 -12.36 -12.72 8.20
CA GLN A 99 -11.09 -12.01 8.03
C GLN A 99 -11.27 -10.50 8.21
N ALA A 100 -12.33 -9.93 7.62
CA ALA A 100 -12.70 -8.54 7.82
C ALA A 100 -12.90 -8.19 9.30
N ALA A 101 -13.62 -9.04 10.04
CA ALA A 101 -13.86 -8.86 11.46
C ALA A 101 -12.57 -8.97 12.28
N LEU A 102 -11.67 -9.92 11.97
CA LEU A 102 -10.37 -10.06 12.62
C LEU A 102 -9.49 -8.83 12.41
N LEU A 103 -9.37 -8.35 11.17
CA LEU A 103 -8.64 -7.13 10.83
C LEU A 103 -9.24 -5.90 11.52
N ARG A 104 -10.57 -5.82 11.63
CA ARG A 104 -11.23 -4.72 12.34
C ARG A 104 -11.01 -4.80 13.85
N ASN A 105 -10.93 -6.00 14.41
CA ASN A 105 -10.68 -6.22 15.84
C ASN A 105 -9.23 -6.01 16.23
N SER A 106 -8.27 -6.18 15.31
CA SER A 106 -6.86 -5.88 15.55
C SER A 106 -6.54 -4.38 15.53
N LYS A 107 -7.40 -3.54 14.92
CA LYS A 107 -7.25 -2.08 14.98
C LYS A 107 -7.37 -1.61 16.45
N PRO A 108 -6.44 -0.78 16.95
CA PRO A 108 -6.47 -0.33 18.33
C PRO A 108 -7.72 0.51 18.60
N LYS A 109 -8.38 0.28 19.74
CA LYS A 109 -9.55 1.06 20.20
C LYS A 109 -9.17 2.44 20.74
N GLU A 110 -7.87 2.63 20.94
CA GLU A 110 -7.28 3.84 21.46
C GLU A 110 -6.00 4.14 20.68
N THR A 111 -5.93 5.33 20.08
CA THR A 111 -4.76 5.78 19.32
C THR A 111 -4.28 7.11 19.87
N GLU A 112 -3.00 7.20 20.21
CA GLU A 112 -2.36 8.46 20.61
C GLU A 112 -1.91 9.23 19.36
N ASN A 113 -2.24 10.52 19.28
CA ASN A 113 -1.93 11.33 18.11
C ASN A 113 -0.84 12.36 18.40
N GLU A 114 0.15 12.41 17.50
CA GLU A 114 1.14 13.49 17.48
C GLU A 114 0.50 14.79 16.98
N PHE A 115 0.73 15.88 17.71
CA PHE A 115 0.25 17.22 17.39
C PHE A 115 1.37 18.26 17.48
N ASN A 116 1.25 19.29 16.64
CA ASN A 116 2.14 20.45 16.66
C ASN A 116 1.59 21.56 17.54
N ASP A 117 0.27 21.73 17.56
CA ASP A 117 -0.38 22.86 18.21
C ASP A 117 -1.84 22.52 18.57
N ILE A 118 -2.34 23.13 19.64
CA ILE A 118 -3.72 23.01 20.09
C ILE A 118 -4.18 24.33 20.71
N ASN A 119 -5.19 24.95 20.11
CA ASN A 119 -5.66 26.28 20.51
C ASN A 119 -7.16 26.24 20.82
N ASP A 120 -7.55 26.79 21.96
CA ASP A 120 -8.96 27.08 22.25
C ASP A 120 -9.42 28.24 21.35
N ILE A 121 -10.45 28.00 20.53
CA ILE A 121 -11.02 28.99 19.61
C ILE A 121 -12.34 29.59 20.15
N GLY A 122 -12.69 29.28 21.40
CA GLY A 122 -13.85 29.79 22.12
C GLY A 122 -15.11 28.94 21.94
N LYS A 123 -16.10 29.19 22.80
CA LYS A 123 -17.41 28.49 22.82
C LYS A 123 -17.33 26.96 22.97
N GLY A 124 -16.28 26.47 23.64
CA GLY A 124 -16.07 25.03 23.82
C GLY A 124 -15.48 24.33 22.58
N GLU A 125 -15.01 25.08 21.59
CA GLU A 125 -14.33 24.52 20.42
C GLU A 125 -12.81 24.70 20.52
N ILE A 126 -12.08 23.68 20.07
CA ILE A 126 -10.62 23.63 20.05
C ILE A 126 -10.17 23.35 18.63
N MET A 127 -9.13 24.04 18.17
CA MET A 127 -8.44 23.71 16.93
C MET A 127 -7.18 22.91 17.24
N LEU A 128 -7.18 21.63 16.86
CA LEU A 128 -6.04 20.73 16.93
C LEU A 128 -5.30 20.73 15.59
N ARG A 129 -3.99 20.96 15.60
CA ARG A 129 -3.12 20.84 14.43
C ARG A 129 -2.18 19.64 14.59
N ASN A 130 -2.39 18.61 13.79
CA ASN A 130 -1.61 17.38 13.86
C ASN A 130 -0.20 17.54 13.26
N ALA A 131 0.78 16.83 13.81
CA ALA A 131 2.16 16.84 13.32
C ALA A 131 2.26 16.19 11.94
N ARG A 132 1.59 15.04 11.79
CA ARG A 132 1.45 14.28 10.55
C ARG A 132 -0.03 14.26 10.16
N TYR A 133 -0.32 14.22 8.86
CA TYR A 133 -1.71 14.07 8.42
C TYR A 133 -2.25 12.66 8.73
N LYS A 134 -1.41 11.61 8.70
CA LYS A 134 -1.82 10.24 9.08
C LYS A 134 -2.30 10.11 10.52
N SER A 135 -1.85 10.98 11.43
CA SER A 135 -2.33 11.05 12.81
C SER A 135 -3.46 12.07 12.99
N ARG A 136 -4.07 12.54 11.90
CA ARG A 136 -5.17 13.49 11.96
C ARG A 136 -6.41 12.83 12.52
N VAL A 137 -7.04 13.51 13.47
CA VAL A 137 -8.34 13.13 14.00
C VAL A 137 -9.39 13.23 12.88
N ARG A 138 -10.04 12.11 12.55
CA ARG A 138 -11.14 12.08 11.57
C ARG A 138 -12.45 12.44 12.24
N VAL A 139 -13.31 13.16 11.52
CA VAL A 139 -14.69 13.39 11.94
C VAL A 139 -15.43 12.06 11.87
N SER A 140 -15.82 11.54 13.02
CA SER A 140 -16.60 10.31 13.12
C SER A 140 -17.57 10.40 14.30
N PRO A 141 -18.84 10.00 14.12
CA PRO A 141 -19.80 9.86 15.21
C PRO A 141 -19.44 8.72 16.18
N GLN A 142 -18.50 7.84 15.80
CA GLN A 142 -18.09 6.66 16.57
C GLN A 142 -16.83 6.89 17.42
N THR A 143 -16.21 8.06 17.32
CA THR A 143 -14.96 8.37 18.01
C THR A 143 -15.08 9.63 18.86
N SER A 144 -14.46 9.62 20.03
CA SER A 144 -14.27 10.81 20.87
C SER A 144 -12.79 11.13 21.01
N VAL A 145 -12.49 12.42 21.12
CA VAL A 145 -11.14 12.91 21.43
C VAL A 145 -11.01 13.09 22.93
N VAL A 146 -9.96 12.55 23.52
CA VAL A 146 -9.57 12.77 24.92
C VAL A 146 -8.27 13.55 24.95
N ILE A 147 -8.34 14.75 25.49
CA ILE A 147 -7.20 15.67 25.63
C ILE A 147 -6.80 15.66 27.10
N THR A 148 -5.54 15.36 27.40
CA THR A 148 -5.01 15.34 28.77
C THR A 148 -3.99 16.47 28.93
N ASN A 149 -4.17 17.31 29.96
CA ASN A 149 -3.22 18.35 30.30
C ASN A 149 -2.10 17.85 31.23
N GLN A 150 -1.06 18.65 31.46
CA GLN A 150 0.06 18.33 32.34
C GLN A 150 -0.34 18.11 33.81
N GLU A 151 -1.52 18.60 34.22
CA GLU A 151 -2.08 18.36 35.56
C GLU A 151 -2.86 17.04 35.64
N GLY A 152 -2.92 16.27 34.55
CA GLY A 152 -3.64 15.01 34.45
C GLY A 152 -5.16 15.14 34.27
N GLN A 153 -5.69 16.35 34.03
CA GLN A 153 -7.11 16.56 33.77
C GLN A 153 -7.45 16.15 32.33
N GLU A 154 -8.58 15.46 32.17
CA GLU A 154 -9.06 14.97 30.87
C GLU A 154 -10.25 15.80 30.36
N PHE A 155 -10.16 16.25 29.11
CA PHE A 155 -11.21 16.95 28.38
C PHE A 155 -11.68 16.06 27.23
N ILE A 156 -12.98 15.75 27.20
CA ILE A 156 -13.58 14.89 26.19
C ILE A 156 -14.34 15.73 25.19
N GLY A 157 -14.06 15.55 23.89
CA GLY A 157 -14.72 16.23 22.80
C GLY A 157 -14.98 15.36 21.58
N TYR A 158 -15.59 15.95 20.56
CA TYR A 158 -15.93 15.30 19.29
C TYR A 158 -15.39 16.12 18.12
N ALA A 159 -14.78 15.46 17.15
CA ALA A 159 -14.35 16.13 15.93
C ALA A 159 -15.57 16.57 15.10
N ARG A 160 -15.59 17.84 14.68
CA ARG A 160 -16.70 18.44 13.90
C ARG A 160 -16.32 18.77 12.48
N HIS A 161 -15.12 19.33 12.31
CA HIS A 161 -14.61 19.73 11.00
C HIS A 161 -13.15 19.35 10.90
N ALA A 162 -12.73 18.84 9.74
CA ALA A 162 -11.34 18.51 9.48
C ALA A 162 -10.96 18.99 8.07
N GLN A 163 -9.90 19.80 7.99
CA GLN A 163 -9.34 20.29 6.73
C GLN A 163 -7.82 20.34 6.81
N GLY A 164 -7.13 19.75 5.84
CA GLY A 164 -5.67 19.65 5.88
C GLY A 164 -5.21 18.93 7.14
N LYS A 165 -4.25 19.49 7.88
CA LYS A 165 -3.75 18.95 9.16
C LYS A 165 -4.50 19.51 10.39
N SER A 166 -5.57 20.27 10.18
CA SER A 166 -6.32 20.92 11.24
C SER A 166 -7.67 20.25 11.47
N THR A 167 -8.03 20.05 12.73
CA THR A 167 -9.31 19.47 13.15
C THR A 167 -9.94 20.32 14.25
N THR A 168 -11.19 20.71 14.06
CA THR A 168 -12.01 21.36 15.08
C THR A 168 -12.65 20.29 15.97
N ILE A 169 -12.43 20.40 17.27
CA ILE A 169 -12.95 19.52 18.32
C ILE A 169 -13.91 20.33 19.18
N GLU A 170 -15.16 19.90 19.29
CA GLU A 170 -16.13 20.46 20.22
C GLU A 170 -16.09 19.67 21.53
N LEU A 171 -15.74 20.34 22.63
CA LEU A 171 -15.74 19.75 23.96
C LEU A 171 -17.17 19.45 24.43
N ARG A 172 -17.33 18.30 25.10
CA ARG A 172 -18.61 17.89 25.67
C ARG A 172 -19.04 18.81 26.81
N ARG A 173 -18.09 19.28 27.62
CA ARG A 173 -18.30 20.18 28.78
C ARG A 173 -17.04 20.99 29.05
N GLY A 174 -17.24 22.26 29.43
CA GLY A 174 -16.17 23.16 29.86
C GLY A 174 -15.32 23.70 28.71
N ASN A 175 -14.30 24.46 29.07
CA ASN A 175 -13.25 24.97 28.17
C ASN A 175 -11.95 24.23 28.45
N LEU A 176 -11.02 24.25 27.50
CA LEU A 176 -9.70 23.65 27.69
C LEU A 176 -8.92 24.48 28.72
N SER A 177 -8.32 23.83 29.71
CA SER A 177 -7.43 24.49 30.67
C SER A 177 -6.11 23.74 30.84
N GLY A 178 -5.03 24.51 31.08
CA GLY A 178 -3.68 23.98 31.23
C GLY A 178 -2.98 23.67 29.90
N ILE A 179 -1.69 23.33 29.98
CA ILE A 179 -0.88 22.94 28.82
C ILE A 179 -1.21 21.50 28.47
N VAL A 180 -1.55 21.25 27.20
CA VAL A 180 -1.89 19.91 26.71
C VAL A 180 -0.62 19.07 26.60
N GLU A 181 -0.63 17.92 27.24
CA GLU A 181 0.45 16.94 27.20
C GLU A 181 0.17 15.87 26.14
N ARG A 182 -1.08 15.39 26.07
CA ARG A 182 -1.46 14.22 25.29
C ARG A 182 -2.83 14.37 24.64
N VAL A 183 -2.96 13.86 23.42
CA VAL A 183 -4.23 13.74 22.70
C VAL A 183 -4.44 12.30 22.26
N ARG A 184 -5.54 11.69 22.70
CA ARG A 184 -5.93 10.31 22.37
C ARG A 184 -7.27 10.29 21.67
N MET A 185 -7.43 9.38 20.72
CA MET A 185 -8.70 9.04 20.12
C MET A 185 -9.20 7.75 20.72
N ILE A 186 -10.41 7.79 21.26
CA ILE A 186 -11.11 6.63 21.80
C ILE A 186 -12.28 6.31 20.89
N GLY A 187 -12.41 5.03 20.55
CA GLY A 187 -13.46 4.54 19.66
C GLY A 187 -12.86 3.91 18.41
N ARG A 188 -13.73 3.44 17.51
CA ARG A 188 -13.31 2.79 16.27
C ARG A 188 -13.53 3.71 15.09
N GLU A 189 -12.58 3.71 14.17
CA GLU A 189 -12.73 4.41 12.91
C GLU A 189 -13.87 3.80 12.08
N GLU A 190 -14.56 4.66 11.35
CA GLU A 190 -15.57 4.21 10.38
C GLU A 190 -14.92 3.37 9.27
N LEU A 191 -15.72 2.52 8.64
CA LEU A 191 -15.30 1.78 7.46
C LEU A 191 -14.88 2.73 6.34
N THR A 192 -13.72 2.45 5.75
CA THR A 192 -13.26 3.01 4.48
C THR A 192 -14.26 2.74 3.35
N MET A 193 -14.18 3.50 2.27
CA MET A 193 -15.08 3.30 1.12
C MET A 193 -14.94 1.90 0.51
N SER A 194 -13.73 1.33 0.46
CA SER A 194 -13.49 -0.04 0.03
C SER A 194 -14.14 -1.07 0.96
N GLU A 195 -14.01 -0.89 2.28
CA GLU A 195 -14.68 -1.76 3.26
C GLU A 195 -16.21 -1.69 3.12
N ARG A 196 -16.78 -0.49 2.91
CA ARG A 196 -18.23 -0.30 2.67
C ARG A 196 -18.70 -0.96 1.38
N ALA A 197 -17.96 -0.80 0.29
CA ALA A 197 -18.29 -1.39 -1.01
C ALA A 197 -18.31 -2.92 -0.92
N ARG A 198 -17.37 -3.51 -0.17
CA ARG A 198 -17.36 -4.95 0.10
C ARG A 198 -18.56 -5.39 0.93
N GLU A 199 -18.92 -4.68 1.99
CA GLU A 199 -20.11 -4.99 2.79
C GLU A 199 -21.41 -4.91 1.97
N GLU A 200 -21.52 -3.88 1.10
CA GLU A 200 -22.64 -3.77 0.16
C GLU A 200 -22.69 -4.96 -0.79
N PHE A 201 -21.56 -5.40 -1.33
CA PHE A 201 -21.52 -6.56 -2.21
C PHE A 201 -22.06 -7.83 -1.53
N VAL A 202 -21.57 -8.14 -0.33
CA VAL A 202 -22.03 -9.32 0.43
C VAL A 202 -23.55 -9.25 0.66
N LEU A 203 -24.07 -8.05 0.95
CA LEU A 203 -25.51 -7.84 1.11
C LEU A 203 -26.28 -8.11 -0.19
N LEU A 204 -25.82 -7.59 -1.33
CA LEU A 204 -26.48 -7.77 -2.63
C LEU A 204 -26.48 -9.24 -3.08
N VAL A 205 -25.40 -9.98 -2.80
CA VAL A 205 -25.33 -11.42 -3.07
C VAL A 205 -26.34 -12.19 -2.23
N LEU A 206 -26.43 -11.89 -0.94
CA LEU A 206 -27.41 -12.52 -0.03
C LEU A 206 -28.86 -12.08 -0.29
N ARG A 207 -29.08 -11.07 -1.13
CA ARG A 207 -30.41 -10.70 -1.66
C ARG A 207 -30.75 -11.37 -2.99
N GLY A 208 -29.79 -12.03 -3.62
CA GLY A 208 -29.92 -12.61 -4.95
C GLY A 208 -29.88 -11.56 -6.08
N GLU A 209 -29.48 -10.32 -5.77
CA GLU A 209 -29.34 -9.24 -6.74
C GLU A 209 -28.03 -9.32 -7.52
N ARG A 210 -27.05 -10.09 -6.99
CA ARG A 210 -25.74 -10.33 -7.58
C ARG A 210 -25.35 -11.80 -7.44
N SER A 211 -24.56 -12.29 -8.40
CA SER A 211 -23.98 -13.63 -8.40
C SER A 211 -22.47 -13.53 -8.23
N MET A 212 -21.88 -14.43 -7.42
CA MET A 212 -20.42 -14.58 -7.33
C MET A 212 -19.87 -15.40 -8.49
N SER A 213 -20.64 -16.36 -8.98
CA SER A 213 -20.19 -17.35 -9.95
C SER A 213 -20.26 -16.87 -11.41
N ASN A 214 -20.84 -15.71 -11.70
CA ASN A 214 -20.93 -15.19 -13.06
C ASN A 214 -19.61 -14.55 -13.55
N SER A 215 -18.77 -14.07 -12.64
CA SER A 215 -17.46 -13.51 -13.02
C SER A 215 -16.42 -14.60 -13.18
N SER A 216 -15.71 -14.57 -14.31
CA SER A 216 -14.53 -15.41 -14.51
C SER A 216 -13.42 -15.06 -13.52
N PHE A 217 -13.23 -13.77 -13.21
CA PHE A 217 -12.27 -13.31 -12.21
C PHE A 217 -12.56 -13.89 -10.82
N VAL A 218 -13.82 -13.83 -10.39
CA VAL A 218 -14.23 -14.34 -9.07
C VAL A 218 -14.11 -15.85 -8.98
N ARG A 219 -14.55 -16.54 -10.03
CA ARG A 219 -14.39 -17.99 -10.15
C ARG A 219 -12.93 -18.40 -10.03
N LEU A 220 -12.04 -17.70 -10.73
CA LEU A 220 -10.61 -18.00 -10.75
C LEU A 220 -9.91 -17.72 -9.41
N LEU A 221 -10.37 -16.71 -8.67
CA LEU A 221 -9.74 -16.30 -7.41
C LEU A 221 -10.27 -17.09 -6.19
N TRP A 222 -11.56 -17.41 -6.15
CA TRP A 222 -12.21 -18.00 -4.97
C TRP A 222 -12.77 -19.41 -5.14
N PHE A 223 -12.93 -19.89 -6.37
CA PHE A 223 -13.55 -21.20 -6.63
C PHE A 223 -12.55 -22.19 -7.25
N PRO A 224 -12.60 -23.48 -6.89
CA PRO A 224 -11.75 -24.49 -7.51
C PRO A 224 -12.09 -24.68 -8.98
N TYR A 225 -11.14 -24.38 -9.88
CA TYR A 225 -11.27 -24.71 -11.30
C TYR A 225 -10.83 -26.15 -11.56
N VAL A 226 -11.70 -26.97 -12.16
CA VAL A 226 -11.43 -28.37 -12.53
C VAL A 226 -11.30 -28.47 -14.04
N THR A 227 -10.12 -28.19 -14.58
CA THR A 227 -9.73 -28.73 -15.91
C THR A 227 -8.22 -29.00 -15.93
N GLY A 228 -7.83 -30.18 -16.42
CA GLY A 228 -6.44 -30.67 -16.48
C GLY A 228 -5.58 -30.14 -17.63
N HIS A 229 -5.83 -28.93 -18.12
CA HIS A 229 -5.02 -28.33 -19.20
C HIS A 229 -4.53 -26.95 -18.79
N SER A 230 -3.25 -26.83 -18.46
CA SER A 230 -2.57 -25.54 -18.41
C SER A 230 -2.58 -24.96 -19.83
N PRO A 231 -3.12 -23.75 -20.06
CA PRO A 231 -3.08 -23.15 -21.38
C PRO A 231 -1.61 -22.98 -21.79
N LYS A 232 -1.23 -23.58 -22.91
CA LYS A 232 0.10 -23.38 -23.49
C LYS A 232 0.06 -22.06 -24.26
N VAL A 233 0.95 -21.13 -23.90
CA VAL A 233 1.21 -19.96 -24.74
C VAL A 233 1.77 -20.47 -26.06
N THR A 234 0.92 -20.54 -27.07
CA THR A 234 1.37 -20.78 -28.44
C THR A 234 1.75 -19.41 -28.98
N GLU A 235 2.99 -19.26 -29.48
CA GLU A 235 3.59 -18.01 -29.91
C GLU A 235 2.62 -17.10 -30.69
N VAL A 236 2.06 -16.09 -30.02
CA VAL A 236 1.43 -14.95 -30.68
C VAL A 236 2.55 -13.93 -30.93
N LEU A 237 3.35 -14.20 -31.95
CA LEU A 237 4.55 -13.44 -32.29
C LEU A 237 4.31 -12.26 -33.25
N THR A 238 3.06 -11.90 -33.56
CA THR A 238 2.79 -10.91 -34.61
C THR A 238 2.62 -9.46 -34.13
N SER A 239 2.31 -9.20 -32.84
CA SER A 239 2.09 -7.84 -32.32
C SER A 239 3.27 -7.24 -31.53
N THR A 240 4.26 -8.05 -31.13
CA THR A 240 5.38 -7.64 -30.27
C THR A 240 6.47 -6.82 -30.98
N TYR A 241 6.38 -6.67 -32.31
CA TYR A 241 7.39 -5.95 -33.11
C TYR A 241 7.47 -4.44 -32.82
N LEU A 242 6.45 -3.84 -32.20
CA LEU A 242 6.46 -2.41 -31.84
C LEU A 242 7.44 -2.06 -30.70
N PHE A 243 7.75 -3.01 -29.81
CA PHE A 243 8.62 -2.80 -28.63
C PHE A 243 9.90 -3.64 -28.67
N ALA A 244 10.22 -4.26 -29.81
CA ALA A 244 11.25 -5.28 -29.96
C ALA A 244 12.64 -4.88 -29.45
N ASN A 245 12.94 -3.56 -29.40
CA ASN A 245 14.24 -3.04 -28.99
C ASN A 245 14.34 -2.63 -27.51
N ALA A 246 13.25 -2.62 -26.74
CA ALA A 246 13.24 -2.13 -25.35
C ALA A 246 12.92 -3.20 -24.29
N LEU A 247 12.25 -4.29 -24.68
CA LEU A 247 11.87 -5.38 -23.76
C LEU A 247 12.72 -6.62 -23.97
N ASN A 248 13.06 -7.31 -22.87
CA ASN A 248 13.70 -8.62 -22.91
C ASN A 248 12.70 -9.74 -23.28
N GLN A 249 13.17 -10.98 -23.45
CA GLN A 249 12.33 -12.09 -23.92
C GLN A 249 11.21 -12.48 -22.95
N SER A 250 11.48 -12.48 -21.65
CA SER A 250 10.46 -12.79 -20.63
C SER A 250 9.38 -11.71 -20.56
N GLN A 251 9.78 -10.43 -20.60
CA GLN A 251 8.86 -9.29 -20.69
C GLN A 251 7.98 -9.36 -21.94
N ARG A 252 8.55 -9.68 -23.11
CA ARG A 252 7.79 -9.89 -24.37
C ARG A 252 6.76 -11.01 -24.24
N SER A 253 7.11 -12.10 -23.56
CA SER A 253 6.23 -13.24 -23.34
C SER A 253 5.04 -12.86 -22.45
N VAL A 254 5.28 -12.05 -21.41
CA VAL A 254 4.22 -11.50 -20.55
C VAL A 254 3.30 -10.58 -21.34
N VAL A 255 3.85 -9.62 -22.11
CA VAL A 255 3.04 -8.71 -22.94
C VAL A 255 2.18 -9.50 -23.92
N ALA A 256 2.73 -10.52 -24.58
CA ALA A 256 1.96 -11.37 -25.49
C ALA A 256 0.84 -12.13 -24.79
N ALA A 257 1.08 -12.66 -23.59
CA ALA A 257 0.05 -13.33 -22.79
C ALA A 257 -1.06 -12.36 -22.35
N MET A 258 -0.72 -11.13 -21.96
CA MET A 258 -1.69 -10.10 -21.56
C MET A 258 -2.66 -9.74 -22.70
N HIS A 259 -2.22 -9.83 -23.95
CA HIS A 259 -3.03 -9.54 -25.14
C HIS A 259 -3.71 -10.78 -25.75
N ALA A 260 -3.57 -11.95 -25.12
CA ALA A 260 -4.18 -13.18 -25.63
C ALA A 260 -5.65 -13.30 -25.19
N ASP A 261 -6.59 -13.18 -26.12
CA ASP A 261 -8.04 -13.21 -25.85
C ASP A 261 -8.52 -14.52 -25.17
N HIS A 262 -7.79 -15.62 -25.34
CA HIS A 262 -8.14 -16.92 -24.75
C HIS A 262 -7.62 -17.09 -23.30
N LEU A 263 -6.86 -16.12 -22.77
CA LEU A 263 -6.34 -16.14 -21.42
C LEU A 263 -7.15 -15.17 -20.54
N PRO A 264 -8.12 -15.67 -19.75
CA PRO A 264 -8.91 -14.82 -18.87
C PRO A 264 -8.11 -14.31 -17.66
N MET A 265 -6.91 -14.83 -17.39
CA MET A 265 -6.04 -14.36 -16.31
C MET A 265 -4.57 -14.74 -16.60
N VAL A 266 -3.65 -13.82 -16.34
CA VAL A 266 -2.21 -13.97 -16.61
C VAL A 266 -1.42 -13.59 -15.36
N ILE A 267 -0.86 -14.55 -14.62
CA ILE A 267 -0.09 -14.20 -13.42
C ILE A 267 1.37 -14.02 -13.81
N THR A 268 1.99 -12.94 -13.34
CA THR A 268 3.38 -12.62 -13.65
C THR A 268 4.21 -12.49 -12.38
N HIS A 269 5.14 -13.41 -12.22
CA HIS A 269 6.16 -13.32 -11.20
C HIS A 269 7.34 -12.48 -11.73
N GLY A 270 7.81 -11.55 -10.91
CA GLY A 270 8.92 -10.68 -11.29
C GLY A 270 9.54 -10.11 -10.05
N PRO A 271 10.63 -10.68 -9.53
CA PRO A 271 11.35 -10.14 -8.39
C PRO A 271 11.71 -8.64 -8.54
N PRO A 272 12.11 -7.96 -7.46
CA PRO A 272 12.52 -6.56 -7.53
C PRO A 272 13.65 -6.42 -8.53
N GLY A 273 13.45 -5.57 -9.54
CA GLY A 273 14.44 -5.43 -10.59
C GLY A 273 13.97 -5.66 -12.02
N THR A 274 13.21 -6.73 -12.21
CA THR A 274 12.76 -7.35 -13.48
C THR A 274 11.98 -6.52 -14.50
N GLY A 275 11.82 -5.21 -14.29
CA GLY A 275 11.11 -4.35 -15.24
C GLY A 275 9.59 -4.57 -15.30
N LYS A 276 8.95 -4.96 -14.19
CA LYS A 276 7.48 -5.10 -14.07
C LYS A 276 6.72 -3.88 -14.61
N THR A 277 7.06 -2.69 -14.10
CA THR A 277 6.40 -1.44 -14.49
C THR A 277 6.62 -1.12 -15.98
N SER A 278 7.81 -1.42 -16.52
CA SER A 278 8.09 -1.31 -17.96
C SER A 278 7.24 -2.28 -18.79
N THR A 279 7.08 -3.52 -18.32
CA THR A 279 6.25 -4.55 -18.95
C THR A 279 4.78 -4.13 -18.98
N ILE A 280 4.26 -3.64 -17.85
CA ILE A 280 2.90 -3.08 -17.74
C ILE A 280 2.75 -1.91 -18.72
N SER A 281 3.72 -0.98 -18.75
CA SER A 281 3.67 0.20 -19.62
C SER A 281 3.63 -0.18 -21.09
N ALA A 282 4.41 -1.17 -21.51
CA ALA A 282 4.40 -1.65 -22.89
C ALA A 282 3.09 -2.36 -23.26
N ALA A 283 2.55 -3.19 -22.37
CA ALA A 283 1.26 -3.84 -22.58
C ALA A 283 0.12 -2.81 -22.69
N VAL A 284 0.12 -1.80 -21.82
CA VAL A 284 -0.86 -0.72 -21.81
C VAL A 284 -0.72 0.17 -23.03
N LYS A 285 0.51 0.46 -23.49
CA LYS A 285 0.71 1.25 -24.71
C LYS A 285 0.12 0.58 -25.95
N LEU A 286 0.14 -0.75 -26.02
CA LEU A 286 -0.57 -1.46 -27.09
C LEU A 286 -2.09 -1.24 -26.99
N TRP A 287 -2.69 -1.37 -25.81
CA TRP A 287 -4.13 -1.11 -25.65
C TRP A 287 -4.52 0.34 -25.94
N ASP A 288 -3.70 1.31 -25.50
CA ASP A 288 -3.82 2.73 -25.84
C ASP A 288 -3.85 2.95 -27.36
N ASN A 289 -2.87 2.40 -28.09
CA ASN A 289 -2.80 2.52 -29.56
C ASN A 289 -4.03 1.97 -30.29
N TYR A 290 -4.71 0.97 -29.72
CA TYR A 290 -5.93 0.38 -30.27
C TYR A 290 -7.22 0.86 -29.58
N ASN A 291 -7.14 1.92 -28.78
CA ASN A 291 -8.26 2.49 -28.03
C ASN A 291 -9.05 1.47 -27.20
N CYS A 292 -8.35 0.51 -26.60
CA CYS A 292 -8.91 -0.55 -25.78
C CYS A 292 -8.99 -0.09 -24.31
N PRO A 293 -10.19 -0.04 -23.69
CA PRO A 293 -10.34 0.37 -22.31
C PRO A 293 -9.51 -0.52 -21.36
N VAL A 294 -8.70 0.12 -20.53
CA VAL A 294 -7.88 -0.55 -19.50
C VAL A 294 -7.79 0.28 -18.24
N TRP A 295 -7.95 -0.40 -17.11
CA TRP A 295 -7.70 0.16 -15.79
C TRP A 295 -6.42 -0.45 -15.23
N VAL A 296 -5.56 0.39 -14.69
CA VAL A 296 -4.33 -0.02 -14.01
C VAL A 296 -4.42 0.46 -12.57
N VAL A 297 -4.22 -0.46 -11.64
CA VAL A 297 -4.32 -0.17 -10.21
C VAL A 297 -3.13 -0.69 -9.44
N ALA A 298 -2.84 -0.04 -8.31
CA ALA A 298 -1.89 -0.53 -7.33
C ALA A 298 -2.40 -0.24 -5.91
N GLN A 299 -1.85 -0.91 -4.91
CA GLN A 299 -2.29 -0.72 -3.51
C GLN A 299 -1.88 0.65 -2.96
N SER A 300 -0.70 1.16 -3.35
CA SER A 300 -0.14 2.39 -2.81
C SER A 300 -0.08 3.51 -3.84
N ASN A 301 -0.24 4.75 -3.39
CA ASN A 301 -0.08 5.94 -4.24
C ASN A 301 1.35 6.04 -4.81
N VAL A 302 2.37 5.56 -4.09
CA VAL A 302 3.77 5.53 -4.58
C VAL A 302 3.87 4.64 -5.81
N ALA A 303 3.31 3.42 -5.76
CA ALA A 303 3.29 2.52 -6.90
C ALA A 303 2.54 3.12 -8.09
N VAL A 304 1.35 3.70 -7.85
CA VAL A 304 0.56 4.41 -8.87
C VAL A 304 1.38 5.53 -9.53
N LYS A 305 2.09 6.33 -8.74
CA LYS A 305 2.94 7.42 -9.24
C LYS A 305 4.10 6.89 -10.10
N ASN A 306 4.75 5.81 -9.69
CA ASN A 306 5.84 5.19 -10.46
C ASN A 306 5.35 4.63 -11.79
N ILE A 307 4.16 4.02 -11.81
CA ILE A 307 3.49 3.59 -13.05
C ILE A 307 3.18 4.80 -13.94
N ALA A 308 2.65 5.89 -13.37
CA ALA A 308 2.33 7.11 -14.12
C ALA A 308 3.57 7.73 -14.78
N GLU A 309 4.71 7.79 -14.08
CA GLU A 309 5.97 8.25 -14.66
C GLU A 309 6.48 7.32 -15.77
N SER A 310 6.28 6.00 -15.62
CA SER A 310 6.60 5.04 -16.66
C SER A 310 5.69 5.21 -17.89
N PHE A 311 4.40 5.43 -17.71
CA PHE A 311 3.46 5.71 -18.79
C PHE A 311 3.89 6.93 -19.60
N LEU A 312 4.36 8.00 -18.96
CA LEU A 312 4.92 9.16 -19.67
C LEU A 312 6.16 8.79 -20.49
N LYS A 313 7.06 7.94 -19.97
CA LYS A 313 8.25 7.47 -20.72
C LYS A 313 7.88 6.65 -21.96
N TYR A 314 6.78 5.90 -21.89
CA TYR A 314 6.26 5.06 -22.98
C TYR A 314 5.22 5.78 -23.84
N ASP A 315 5.01 7.09 -23.63
CA ASP A 315 4.05 7.91 -24.36
C ASP A 315 2.61 7.36 -24.31
N VAL A 316 2.20 6.79 -23.17
CA VAL A 316 0.83 6.29 -22.97
C VAL A 316 -0.12 7.45 -22.71
N ASP A 317 -1.26 7.50 -23.39
CA ASP A 317 -2.35 8.42 -23.06
C ASP A 317 -3.17 7.89 -21.87
N PHE A 318 -3.10 8.56 -20.71
CA PHE A 318 -3.83 8.12 -19.51
C PHE A 318 -4.43 9.28 -18.70
N LYS A 319 -5.39 8.93 -17.83
CA LYS A 319 -5.87 9.76 -16.71
C LYS A 319 -5.57 9.12 -15.37
N LEU A 320 -4.97 9.88 -14.47
CA LEU A 320 -4.65 9.46 -13.10
C LEU A 320 -5.74 9.95 -12.14
N LEU A 321 -6.51 9.04 -11.56
CA LEU A 321 -7.59 9.38 -10.62
C LEU A 321 -7.10 9.24 -9.17
N VAL A 322 -7.25 10.29 -8.37
CA VAL A 322 -6.81 10.32 -6.97
C VAL A 322 -7.93 10.83 -6.08
N SER A 323 -8.09 10.23 -4.90
CA SER A 323 -9.03 10.73 -3.88
C SER A 323 -8.49 11.98 -3.19
N LYS A 324 -9.36 12.96 -2.94
CA LYS A 324 -9.06 14.21 -2.21
C LYS A 324 -8.29 13.97 -0.92
N GLU A 325 -8.73 13.00 -0.13
CA GLU A 325 -8.18 12.72 1.19
C GLU A 325 -6.70 12.33 1.13
N PHE A 326 -6.28 11.73 0.02
CA PHE A 326 -4.92 11.28 -0.21
C PHE A 326 -4.06 12.33 -0.91
N TYR A 327 -4.62 13.18 -1.77
CA TYR A 327 -3.86 14.25 -2.43
C TYR A 327 -3.26 15.25 -1.41
N VAL A 328 -4.00 15.58 -0.35
CA VAL A 328 -3.60 16.53 0.70
C VAL A 328 -2.41 16.03 1.55
N GLU A 329 -2.08 14.74 1.50
CA GLU A 329 -0.95 14.15 2.26
C GLU A 329 0.42 14.37 1.60
N TRP A 330 0.46 14.72 0.31
CA TRP A 330 1.69 14.67 -0.49
C TRP A 330 2.34 16.04 -0.59
N HIS A 331 3.67 16.04 -0.69
CA HIS A 331 4.35 17.22 -1.20
C HIS A 331 3.96 17.37 -2.68
N GLU A 332 3.30 18.48 -3.04
CA GLU A 332 2.77 18.74 -4.38
C GLU A 332 3.82 18.46 -5.49
N HIS A 333 5.10 18.71 -5.19
CA HIS A 333 6.22 18.49 -6.11
C HIS A 333 6.34 17.06 -6.65
N ILE A 334 5.78 16.06 -5.96
CA ILE A 334 5.90 14.66 -6.36
C ILE A 334 5.07 14.37 -7.62
N TYR A 335 3.98 15.11 -7.86
CA TYR A 335 3.14 14.92 -9.05
C TYR A 335 3.44 15.92 -10.18
N ASP A 336 4.41 16.82 -10.03
CA ASP A 336 4.71 17.88 -11.02
C ASP A 336 4.82 17.35 -12.45
N ARG A 337 5.40 16.15 -12.62
CA ARG A 337 5.57 15.52 -13.95
C ARG A 337 4.27 15.00 -14.57
N VAL A 338 3.30 14.63 -13.75
CA VAL A 338 2.04 13.98 -14.16
C VAL A 338 0.81 14.85 -13.86
N GLU A 339 1.00 16.08 -13.39
CA GLU A 339 -0.06 16.99 -12.96
C GLU A 339 -1.12 17.21 -14.05
N GLN A 340 -0.68 17.33 -15.31
CA GLN A 340 -1.58 17.48 -16.46
C GLN A 340 -2.50 16.27 -16.71
N ARG A 341 -2.15 15.10 -16.17
CA ARG A 341 -2.92 13.85 -16.25
C ARG A 341 -3.74 13.58 -14.99
N LEU A 342 -3.51 14.33 -13.92
CA LEU A 342 -4.10 14.11 -12.60
C LEU A 342 -5.52 14.68 -12.50
N LEU A 343 -6.44 13.87 -12.02
CA LEU A 343 -7.81 14.24 -11.70
C LEU A 343 -8.12 13.86 -10.26
N CYS A 344 -8.25 14.88 -9.40
CA CYS A 344 -8.64 14.68 -8.02
C CYS A 344 -10.16 14.53 -7.90
N SER A 345 -10.65 13.65 -7.03
CA SER A 345 -12.07 13.35 -6.90
C SER A 345 -12.95 14.57 -6.62
N ASP A 346 -12.40 15.60 -5.97
CA ASP A 346 -13.14 16.84 -5.66
C ASP A 346 -13.13 17.88 -6.78
N SER A 347 -12.30 17.70 -7.82
CA SER A 347 -12.36 18.50 -9.05
C SER A 347 -13.32 17.91 -10.09
N PHE A 348 -13.95 16.77 -9.80
CA PHE A 348 -14.90 16.15 -10.72
C PHE A 348 -16.13 17.05 -10.93
N PRO A 349 -16.62 17.20 -12.18
CA PRO A 349 -17.80 18.01 -12.47
C PRO A 349 -19.04 17.56 -11.69
N GLN A 350 -19.90 18.51 -11.35
CA GLN A 350 -21.16 18.22 -10.67
C GLN A 350 -22.17 17.52 -11.57
N GLN A 351 -22.14 17.79 -12.88
CA GLN A 351 -23.01 17.12 -13.85
C GLN A 351 -22.28 15.92 -14.45
N PRO A 352 -22.84 14.69 -14.40
CA PRO A 352 -22.17 13.50 -14.91
C PRO A 352 -21.76 13.57 -16.39
N ASN A 353 -22.53 14.28 -17.22
CA ASN A 353 -22.24 14.39 -18.66
C ASN A 353 -20.99 15.27 -18.94
N ASP A 354 -20.60 16.15 -18.02
CA ASP A 354 -19.40 16.97 -18.19
C ASP A 354 -18.12 16.16 -17.95
N MET A 355 -18.23 14.97 -17.34
CA MET A 355 -17.09 14.10 -17.05
C MET A 355 -16.38 13.64 -18.33
N GLU A 356 -17.09 13.50 -19.45
CA GLU A 356 -16.53 13.13 -20.76
C GLU A 356 -15.48 14.15 -21.23
N ARG A 357 -15.68 15.44 -20.97
CA ARG A 357 -14.71 16.49 -21.32
C ARG A 357 -13.44 16.43 -20.46
N VAL A 358 -13.58 15.94 -19.23
CA VAL A 358 -12.48 15.86 -18.25
C VAL A 358 -11.65 14.59 -18.44
N ILE A 359 -12.32 13.44 -18.64
CA ILE A 359 -11.67 12.17 -19.00
C ILE A 359 -11.05 12.27 -20.40
N GLY A 360 -11.73 12.96 -21.33
CA GLY A 360 -11.31 13.03 -22.72
C GLY A 360 -11.46 11.69 -23.44
N GLY A 361 -10.67 11.50 -24.50
CA GLY A 361 -10.66 10.26 -25.29
C GLY A 361 -9.71 9.16 -24.77
N SER A 362 -9.09 9.36 -23.61
CA SER A 362 -8.09 8.44 -23.06
C SER A 362 -8.73 7.11 -22.63
N PRO A 363 -8.33 5.96 -23.21
CA PRO A 363 -8.88 4.66 -22.84
C PRO A 363 -8.22 4.07 -21.57
N VAL A 364 -7.15 4.70 -21.08
CA VAL A 364 -6.38 4.23 -19.93
C VAL A 364 -6.72 5.03 -18.68
N ILE A 365 -7.15 4.34 -17.62
CA ILE A 365 -7.31 4.90 -16.27
C ILE A 365 -6.28 4.28 -15.33
N LEU A 366 -5.60 5.14 -14.56
CA LEU A 366 -4.65 4.74 -13.53
C LEU A 366 -5.13 5.25 -12.17
N CYS A 367 -5.22 4.40 -11.15
CA CYS A 367 -5.63 4.82 -9.80
C CYS A 367 -5.20 3.84 -8.71
N THR A 368 -5.47 4.12 -7.44
CA THR A 368 -5.29 3.12 -6.37
C THR A 368 -6.44 2.11 -6.37
N LEU A 369 -6.21 0.91 -5.83
CA LEU A 369 -7.29 -0.07 -5.63
C LEU A 369 -8.45 0.51 -4.82
N SER A 370 -8.17 1.37 -3.84
CA SER A 370 -9.20 2.06 -3.06
C SER A 370 -10.01 3.07 -3.87
N MET A 371 -9.38 3.77 -4.81
CA MET A 371 -10.06 4.72 -5.69
C MET A 371 -11.00 4.01 -6.67
N LEU A 372 -10.66 2.81 -7.14
CA LEU A 372 -11.55 1.95 -7.95
C LEU A 372 -12.87 1.66 -7.22
N SER A 373 -12.90 1.65 -5.89
CA SER A 373 -14.13 1.49 -5.10
C SER A 373 -14.87 2.77 -4.75
N ASN A 374 -14.38 3.92 -5.18
CA ASN A 374 -15.00 5.18 -4.82
C ASN A 374 -16.34 5.35 -5.58
N PRO A 375 -17.49 5.48 -4.88
CA PRO A 375 -18.80 5.62 -5.52
C PRO A 375 -18.91 6.83 -6.45
N ILE A 376 -18.05 7.84 -6.26
CA ILE A 376 -17.99 9.00 -7.14
C ILE A 376 -17.72 8.61 -8.60
N LEU A 377 -17.03 7.50 -8.85
CA LEU A 377 -16.80 7.00 -10.21
C LEU A 377 -18.09 6.56 -10.90
N ASP A 378 -19.03 5.94 -10.15
CA ASP A 378 -20.34 5.53 -10.65
C ASP A 378 -21.27 6.76 -10.80
N ASP A 379 -21.30 7.61 -9.77
CA ASP A 379 -22.11 8.85 -9.76
C ASP A 379 -21.74 9.78 -10.93
N ARG A 380 -20.46 9.82 -11.30
CA ARG A 380 -19.95 10.60 -12.45
C ARG A 380 -19.85 9.80 -13.75
N ARG A 381 -20.39 8.57 -13.78
CA ARG A 381 -20.44 7.68 -14.97
C ARG A 381 -19.07 7.40 -15.60
N VAL A 382 -17.99 7.41 -14.81
CA VAL A 382 -16.63 7.15 -15.30
C VAL A 382 -16.54 5.76 -15.94
N TYR A 383 -17.18 4.75 -15.35
CA TYR A 383 -17.24 3.39 -15.91
C TYR A 383 -18.02 3.28 -17.23
N LYS A 384 -18.89 4.25 -17.52
CA LYS A 384 -19.57 4.31 -18.83
C LYS A 384 -18.65 4.90 -19.90
N LEU A 385 -17.77 5.82 -19.51
CA LEU A 385 -16.81 6.47 -20.40
C LEU A 385 -15.62 5.56 -20.69
N VAL A 386 -15.07 4.91 -19.66
CA VAL A 386 -14.01 3.92 -19.78
C VAL A 386 -14.47 2.62 -19.11
N PRO A 387 -15.11 1.71 -19.85
CA PRO A 387 -15.54 0.41 -19.35
C PRO A 387 -14.39 -0.38 -18.71
N LEU A 388 -14.67 -1.07 -17.60
CA LEU A 388 -13.69 -1.89 -16.88
C LEU A 388 -13.50 -3.26 -17.57
N GLU A 389 -13.08 -3.27 -18.84
CA GLU A 389 -12.89 -4.51 -19.62
C GLU A 389 -11.59 -5.24 -19.27
N ARG A 390 -10.55 -4.49 -18.91
CA ARG A 390 -9.21 -5.00 -18.59
C ARG A 390 -8.73 -4.34 -17.31
N LEU A 391 -8.11 -5.12 -16.43
CA LEU A 391 -7.57 -4.62 -15.17
C LEU A 391 -6.18 -5.19 -14.91
N VAL A 392 -5.20 -4.30 -14.83
CA VAL A 392 -3.84 -4.64 -14.42
C VAL A 392 -3.67 -4.25 -12.95
N ILE A 393 -3.16 -5.15 -12.12
CA ILE A 393 -2.90 -4.87 -10.70
C ILE A 393 -1.41 -5.01 -10.40
N ASP A 394 -0.72 -3.89 -10.26
CA ASP A 394 0.66 -3.92 -9.80
C ASP A 394 0.72 -4.19 -8.29
N GLU A 395 1.77 -4.87 -7.85
CA GLU A 395 2.00 -5.22 -6.44
C GLU A 395 0.84 -6.00 -5.78
N ALA A 396 0.11 -6.81 -6.56
CA ALA A 396 -1.03 -7.58 -6.09
C ALA A 396 -0.74 -8.52 -4.90
N SER A 397 0.51 -8.94 -4.71
CA SER A 397 0.95 -9.75 -3.55
C SER A 397 0.75 -9.06 -2.21
N GLN A 398 0.65 -7.74 -2.19
CA GLN A 398 0.51 -6.95 -0.97
C GLN A 398 -0.97 -6.71 -0.60
N ILE A 399 -1.88 -7.10 -1.49
CA ILE A 399 -3.32 -6.88 -1.36
C ILE A 399 -3.93 -8.13 -0.71
N ASP A 400 -4.63 -7.92 0.41
CA ASP A 400 -5.40 -9.01 1.03
C ASP A 400 -6.47 -9.49 0.06
N VAL A 401 -6.73 -10.80 -0.01
CA VAL A 401 -7.63 -11.30 -1.04
C VAL A 401 -9.06 -10.77 -0.89
N GLY A 402 -9.51 -10.49 0.33
CA GLY A 402 -10.78 -9.82 0.55
C GLY A 402 -10.83 -8.38 0.03
N GLU A 403 -9.68 -7.72 -0.17
CA GLU A 403 -9.61 -6.40 -0.79
C GLU A 403 -9.81 -6.43 -2.30
N PHE A 404 -9.64 -7.56 -3.01
CA PHE A 404 -10.02 -7.67 -4.43
C PHE A 404 -11.54 -7.65 -4.64
N MET A 405 -12.34 -7.73 -3.59
CA MET A 405 -13.81 -7.61 -3.67
C MET A 405 -14.25 -6.16 -3.60
N VAL A 406 -13.66 -5.33 -4.44
CA VAL A 406 -13.85 -3.88 -4.44
C VAL A 406 -14.88 -3.47 -5.49
N GLY A 407 -16.10 -3.17 -5.02
CA GLY A 407 -17.13 -2.47 -5.79
C GLY A 407 -17.86 -3.29 -6.85
N ARG A 408 -18.97 -2.72 -7.34
CA ARG A 408 -20.01 -3.35 -8.19
C ARG A 408 -19.53 -4.05 -9.48
N PHE A 409 -18.28 -3.87 -9.92
CA PHE A 409 -17.81 -4.20 -11.27
C PHE A 409 -16.76 -5.31 -11.38
N LEU A 410 -15.98 -5.62 -10.33
CA LEU A 410 -14.99 -6.72 -10.37
C LEU A 410 -15.61 -8.12 -10.55
N LEU A 411 -16.94 -8.19 -10.55
CA LEU A 411 -17.75 -9.39 -10.51
C LEU A 411 -18.67 -9.50 -11.73
N THR A 412 -18.56 -8.60 -12.71
CA THR A 412 -19.35 -8.63 -13.95
C THR A 412 -18.52 -8.60 -15.22
N VAL A 413 -17.19 -8.46 -15.10
CA VAL A 413 -16.31 -8.34 -16.27
C VAL A 413 -15.28 -9.46 -16.30
N ASP A 414 -15.06 -10.01 -17.49
CA ASP A 414 -13.99 -10.95 -17.77
C ASP A 414 -12.67 -10.17 -17.76
N ILE A 415 -11.98 -10.21 -16.63
CA ILE A 415 -10.80 -9.40 -16.38
C ILE A 415 -9.54 -10.21 -16.68
N SER A 416 -8.82 -9.85 -17.74
CA SER A 416 -7.41 -10.25 -17.90
C SER A 416 -6.57 -9.56 -16.84
N TYR A 417 -6.27 -10.31 -15.77
CA TYR A 417 -5.56 -9.84 -14.57
C TYR A 417 -4.08 -10.18 -14.62
N VAL A 418 -3.23 -9.29 -14.08
CA VAL A 418 -1.81 -9.54 -13.79
C VAL A 418 -1.52 -9.28 -12.32
N ALA A 419 -0.89 -10.25 -11.64
CA ALA A 419 -0.44 -10.16 -10.27
C ALA A 419 1.04 -10.46 -10.10
N HIS A 420 1.70 -9.63 -9.28
CA HIS A 420 3.00 -9.91 -8.67
C HIS A 420 2.83 -10.80 -7.42
N TYR A 421 3.70 -11.79 -7.19
CA TYR A 421 3.62 -12.78 -6.08
C TYR A 421 4.95 -12.85 -5.31
N MET A 422 4.92 -12.94 -3.97
CA MET A 422 6.12 -13.23 -3.16
C MET A 422 5.88 -14.21 -2.00
N SER A 423 4.67 -14.75 -1.80
CA SER A 423 4.44 -15.78 -0.77
C SER A 423 3.25 -16.68 -1.09
N GLN A 424 3.45 -17.99 -0.89
CA GLN A 424 2.51 -19.10 -1.03
C GLN A 424 1.16 -18.78 -0.36
N HIS A 425 0.02 -18.93 -1.06
CA HIS A 425 -1.20 -19.62 -0.56
C HIS A 425 -2.45 -19.48 -1.46
N ILE A 426 -2.64 -18.43 -2.30
CA ILE A 426 -3.92 -18.23 -3.01
C ILE A 426 -3.84 -18.43 -4.54
N PHE A 427 -2.76 -17.99 -5.17
CA PHE A 427 -2.59 -18.10 -6.63
C PHE A 427 -1.85 -19.37 -7.08
N ASP A 428 -1.50 -20.23 -6.13
CA ASP A 428 -0.66 -21.39 -6.38
C ASP A 428 -1.46 -22.53 -7.05
N LYS A 429 -0.98 -22.94 -8.23
CA LYS A 429 -1.21 -24.21 -8.95
C LYS A 429 -2.25 -24.29 -10.07
N ARG A 430 -2.92 -23.20 -10.51
CA ARG A 430 -4.07 -23.35 -11.43
C ARG A 430 -4.11 -22.45 -12.67
N GLN A 431 -3.07 -21.64 -12.91
CA GLN A 431 -3.07 -20.64 -14.00
C GLN A 431 -1.71 -20.53 -14.69
N LEU A 432 -1.67 -19.83 -15.83
CA LEU A 432 -0.41 -19.51 -16.50
C LEU A 432 0.39 -18.52 -15.64
N THR A 433 1.49 -19.01 -15.10
CA THR A 433 2.49 -18.21 -14.38
C THR A 433 3.69 -18.00 -15.27
N LEU A 434 4.04 -16.74 -15.53
CA LEU A 434 5.26 -16.37 -16.26
C LEU A 434 6.25 -15.70 -15.30
N GLU A 435 7.54 -15.94 -15.50
CA GLU A 435 8.62 -15.34 -14.70
C GLU A 435 9.35 -14.29 -15.55
N LEU A 436 9.65 -13.14 -14.96
CA LEU A 436 10.46 -12.09 -15.57
C LEU A 436 11.93 -12.22 -15.16
N ASP A 437 12.82 -12.00 -16.13
CA ASP A 437 14.26 -11.96 -15.91
C ASP A 437 14.69 -10.66 -15.24
N GLU A 438 15.77 -10.74 -14.46
CA GLU A 438 16.29 -9.63 -13.68
C GLU A 438 17.40 -8.90 -14.43
N ASP A 439 17.16 -7.68 -14.87
CA ASP A 439 18.11 -6.88 -15.66
C ASP A 439 18.61 -5.62 -14.93
N ARG A 440 18.21 -5.43 -13.67
CA ARG A 440 18.52 -4.21 -12.91
C ARG A 440 19.78 -4.35 -12.07
N MET A 441 19.87 -5.39 -11.24
CA MET A 441 20.97 -5.48 -10.28
C MET A 441 22.29 -5.93 -10.92
N PRO A 442 23.44 -5.40 -10.48
CA PRO A 442 24.74 -5.98 -10.82
C PRO A 442 24.78 -7.48 -10.56
N VAL A 443 25.36 -8.25 -11.48
CA VAL A 443 25.32 -9.72 -11.47
C VAL A 443 25.72 -10.32 -10.12
N PRO A 444 26.79 -9.85 -9.43
CA PRO A 444 27.16 -10.42 -8.14
C PRO A 444 26.14 -10.19 -7.03
N LEU A 445 25.48 -9.02 -7.02
CA LEU A 445 24.44 -8.69 -6.04
C LEU A 445 23.17 -9.49 -6.31
N GLY A 446 22.77 -9.56 -7.58
CA GLY A 446 21.63 -10.38 -7.99
C GLY A 446 21.83 -11.86 -7.68
N ALA A 447 23.04 -12.41 -7.90
CA ALA A 447 23.37 -13.79 -7.54
C ALA A 447 23.25 -14.07 -6.04
N PHE A 448 23.72 -13.15 -5.18
CA PHE A 448 23.56 -13.27 -3.73
C PHE A 448 22.09 -13.26 -3.32
N ILE A 449 21.31 -12.29 -3.82
CA ILE A 449 19.88 -12.18 -3.50
C ILE A 449 19.11 -13.41 -4.01
N SER A 450 19.47 -13.91 -5.20
CA SER A 450 18.91 -15.13 -5.77
C SER A 450 19.07 -16.32 -4.81
N GLU A 451 20.29 -16.55 -4.33
CA GLU A 451 20.64 -17.66 -3.45
C GLU A 451 19.97 -17.56 -2.07
N GLU A 452 19.95 -16.38 -1.45
CA GLU A 452 19.48 -16.18 -0.08
C GLU A 452 17.97 -15.93 0.07
N VAL A 453 17.29 -15.47 -0.99
CA VAL A 453 15.88 -15.03 -0.92
C VAL A 453 14.98 -15.76 -1.91
N TYR A 454 15.50 -16.16 -3.07
CA TYR A 454 14.70 -16.68 -4.19
C TYR A 454 15.05 -18.12 -4.59
N ASP A 455 15.66 -18.90 -3.69
CA ASP A 455 16.05 -20.31 -3.91
C ASP A 455 16.88 -20.52 -5.20
N GLY A 456 17.69 -19.53 -5.60
CA GLY A 456 18.52 -19.57 -6.80
C GLY A 456 17.76 -19.38 -8.13
N LYS A 457 16.48 -19.00 -8.09
CA LYS A 457 15.63 -18.87 -9.30
C LYS A 457 15.75 -17.53 -10.02
N LEU A 458 16.37 -16.53 -9.38
CA LEU A 458 16.56 -15.21 -9.99
C LEU A 458 17.78 -15.25 -10.93
N HIS A 459 17.56 -14.98 -12.21
CA HIS A 459 18.62 -14.90 -13.22
C HIS A 459 18.93 -13.43 -13.54
N SER A 460 20.15 -12.99 -13.18
CA SER A 460 20.58 -11.60 -13.38
C SER A 460 21.38 -11.42 -14.68
N GLU A 461 20.83 -10.61 -15.60
CA GLU A 461 21.50 -10.17 -16.83
C GLU A 461 21.88 -8.70 -16.74
N HIS A 462 23.12 -8.41 -16.34
CA HIS A 462 23.58 -7.02 -16.18
C HIS A 462 24.99 -6.80 -16.75
N ARG A 463 25.27 -5.54 -17.13
CA ARG A 463 26.57 -5.14 -17.70
C ARG A 463 27.70 -5.17 -16.66
N ILE A 464 27.38 -4.89 -15.40
CA ILE A 464 28.34 -4.91 -14.28
C ILE A 464 28.41 -6.33 -13.71
N ARG A 465 29.59 -6.92 -13.79
CA ARG A 465 29.86 -8.31 -13.39
C ARG A 465 30.91 -8.43 -12.30
N GLU A 466 31.55 -7.32 -11.96
CA GLU A 466 32.59 -7.21 -10.94
C GLU A 466 31.97 -7.00 -9.54
N MET A 467 32.66 -7.54 -8.52
CA MET A 467 32.27 -7.43 -7.11
C MET A 467 32.44 -6.01 -6.52
N ASP A 468 33.14 -5.13 -7.22
CA ASP A 468 33.35 -3.71 -6.86
C ASP A 468 32.05 -2.88 -6.89
N CYS A 469 30.93 -3.49 -7.32
CA CYS A 469 29.61 -2.86 -7.28
C CYS A 469 29.06 -2.66 -5.87
N VAL A 470 29.60 -3.30 -4.83
CA VAL A 470 29.20 -3.06 -3.42
C VAL A 470 30.42 -2.77 -2.56
N ALA A 471 30.35 -1.68 -1.78
CA ALA A 471 31.37 -1.32 -0.81
C ALA A 471 30.77 -1.15 0.59
N PHE A 472 31.46 -1.66 1.62
CA PHE A 472 31.11 -1.43 3.02
C PHE A 472 32.02 -0.35 3.61
N VAL A 473 31.42 0.61 4.29
CA VAL A 473 32.11 1.70 4.96
C VAL A 473 31.94 1.54 6.47
N ASP A 474 33.07 1.41 7.18
CA ASP A 474 33.09 1.21 8.62
C ASP A 474 33.01 2.54 9.37
N ALA A 475 31.84 2.84 9.93
CA ALA A 475 31.61 3.98 10.81
C ALA A 475 31.97 3.64 12.27
N VAL A 476 33.24 3.28 12.53
CA VAL A 476 33.76 2.68 13.78
C VAL A 476 33.33 3.42 15.06
N LYS A 477 33.19 4.74 15.02
CA LYS A 477 32.85 5.59 16.19
C LYS A 477 31.36 5.93 16.31
N GLY A 478 30.52 5.49 15.37
CA GLY A 478 29.09 5.73 15.45
C GLY A 478 28.45 4.94 16.58
N GLN A 479 27.57 5.60 17.32
CA GLN A 479 26.67 4.98 18.29
C GLN A 479 25.23 5.31 17.91
N GLU A 480 24.34 4.34 18.05
CA GLU A 480 22.91 4.57 17.87
C GLU A 480 22.36 5.45 19.00
N GLU A 481 21.61 6.49 18.63
CA GLU A 481 20.91 7.40 19.55
C GLU A 481 19.40 7.25 19.36
N LYS A 482 18.68 7.06 20.46
CA LYS A 482 17.21 6.98 20.44
C LYS A 482 16.59 8.37 20.34
N CYS A 483 15.71 8.58 19.37
CA CYS A 483 14.97 9.83 19.15
C CYS A 483 13.47 9.52 19.10
N GLY A 484 12.78 9.69 20.24
CA GLY A 484 11.39 9.26 20.39
C GLY A 484 11.26 7.73 20.21
N THR A 485 10.50 7.32 19.19
CA THR A 485 10.32 5.91 18.78
C THR A 485 11.29 5.46 17.69
N SER A 486 12.17 6.35 17.22
CA SER A 486 13.10 6.12 16.11
C SER A 486 14.57 6.18 16.56
N TRP A 487 15.50 5.99 15.62
CA TRP A 487 16.94 5.92 15.88
C TRP A 487 17.73 6.76 14.86
N ARG A 488 18.87 7.28 15.30
CA ARG A 488 19.84 7.97 14.43
C ARG A 488 21.27 7.63 14.82
N ASN A 489 22.23 7.89 13.95
CA ASN A 489 23.65 7.69 14.19
C ASN A 489 24.45 8.82 13.54
N GLN A 490 24.99 9.72 14.37
CA GLN A 490 25.60 10.97 13.90
C GLN A 490 26.84 10.73 13.01
N ASN A 491 27.65 9.71 13.29
CA ASN A 491 28.84 9.40 12.49
C ASN A 491 28.49 8.86 11.11
N GLU A 492 27.44 8.03 11.01
CA GLU A 492 26.93 7.61 9.70
C GLU A 492 26.43 8.81 8.91
N ILE A 493 25.72 9.76 9.54
CA ILE A 493 25.25 10.98 8.87
C ILE A 493 26.44 11.75 8.29
N GLN A 494 27.49 12.01 9.09
CA GLN A 494 28.69 12.70 8.60
C GLN A 494 29.34 11.96 7.43
N THR A 495 29.42 10.64 7.51
CA THR A 495 30.05 9.80 6.48
C THR A 495 29.27 9.84 5.18
N VAL A 496 27.93 9.70 5.25
CA VAL A 496 27.04 9.78 4.08
C VAL A 496 27.12 11.16 3.43
N VAL A 497 27.15 12.23 4.23
CA VAL A 497 27.31 13.60 3.72
C VAL A 497 28.61 13.77 2.95
N GLN A 498 29.73 13.21 3.43
CA GLN A 498 31.00 13.23 2.70
C GLN A 498 30.95 12.42 1.41
N LEU A 499 30.32 11.24 1.43
CA LEU A 499 30.10 10.42 0.22
C LEU A 499 29.29 11.20 -0.83
N VAL A 500 28.19 11.83 -0.43
CA VAL A 500 27.37 12.64 -1.34
C VAL A 500 28.19 13.81 -1.87
N ARG A 501 28.85 14.59 -1.00
CA ARG A 501 29.61 15.78 -1.41
C ARG A 501 30.68 15.47 -2.46
N HIS A 502 31.45 14.41 -2.24
CA HIS A 502 32.69 14.17 -2.97
C HIS A 502 32.59 13.12 -4.06
N TYR A 503 31.67 12.17 -3.95
CA TYR A 503 31.57 11.03 -4.87
C TYR A 503 30.28 11.07 -5.72
N TYR A 504 29.14 11.38 -5.11
CA TYR A 504 27.83 11.16 -5.75
C TYR A 504 27.05 12.43 -6.12
N ARG A 505 27.52 13.63 -5.76
CA ARG A 505 26.80 14.92 -5.97
C ARG A 505 26.25 15.10 -7.38
N HIS A 506 27.01 14.65 -8.38
CA HIS A 506 26.68 14.80 -9.81
C HIS A 506 26.24 13.49 -10.47
N LYS A 507 25.95 12.45 -9.69
CA LYS A 507 25.46 11.15 -10.16
C LYS A 507 23.96 10.99 -9.89
N ASP A 508 23.36 10.01 -10.52
CA ASP A 508 22.05 9.54 -10.11
C ASP A 508 22.19 8.69 -8.84
N PHE A 509 21.72 9.20 -7.71
CA PHE A 509 21.89 8.52 -6.42
C PHE A 509 20.67 8.70 -5.53
N CYS A 510 20.51 7.78 -4.59
CA CYS A 510 19.63 7.96 -3.45
C CYS A 510 20.31 7.52 -2.15
N VAL A 511 19.84 8.07 -1.02
CA VAL A 511 20.20 7.62 0.32
C VAL A 511 19.00 6.91 0.92
N ILE A 512 19.21 5.69 1.39
CA ILE A 512 18.18 4.88 2.05
C ILE A 512 18.59 4.64 3.50
N THR A 513 17.66 4.83 4.43
CA THR A 513 17.88 4.49 5.84
C THR A 513 16.64 3.87 6.47
N PRO A 514 16.77 2.92 7.41
CA PRO A 514 15.60 2.31 8.03
C PRO A 514 14.78 3.21 8.96
N TYR A 515 15.35 4.32 9.43
CA TYR A 515 14.79 5.09 10.54
C TYR A 515 14.47 6.53 10.15
N ASP A 516 13.23 6.96 10.43
CA ASP A 516 12.75 8.32 10.15
C ASP A 516 13.61 9.42 10.80
N ALA A 517 14.11 9.21 12.03
CA ALA A 517 14.98 10.18 12.69
C ALA A 517 16.32 10.33 11.95
N GLN A 518 16.87 9.25 11.40
CA GLN A 518 18.06 9.29 10.55
C GLN A 518 17.78 10.00 9.22
N ARG A 519 16.66 9.68 8.57
CA ARG A 519 16.23 10.32 7.31
C ARG A 519 16.15 11.84 7.48
N ALA A 520 15.38 12.30 8.48
CA ALA A 520 15.19 13.72 8.73
C ALA A 520 16.50 14.45 9.08
N ALA A 521 17.41 13.79 9.81
CA ALA A 521 18.70 14.36 10.15
C ALA A 521 19.64 14.47 8.93
N LEU A 522 19.66 13.46 8.07
CA LEU A 522 20.38 13.47 6.78
C LEU A 522 19.85 14.57 5.86
N GLU A 523 18.54 14.68 5.68
CA GLU A 523 17.91 15.74 4.87
C GLU A 523 18.32 17.12 5.38
N LYS A 524 18.22 17.35 6.70
CA LYS A 524 18.59 18.62 7.32
C LYS A 524 20.06 18.96 7.07
N GLN A 525 20.96 17.99 7.23
CA GLN A 525 22.39 18.24 7.07
C GLN A 525 22.79 18.44 5.61
N LEU A 526 22.28 17.61 4.68
CA LEU A 526 22.52 17.81 3.24
C LEU A 526 22.02 19.18 2.77
N LYS A 527 20.84 19.60 3.26
CA LYS A 527 20.28 20.92 2.95
C LYS A 527 21.13 22.06 3.49
N ALA A 528 21.66 21.93 4.71
CA ALA A 528 22.55 22.93 5.30
C ALA A 528 23.87 23.09 4.52
N GLU A 529 24.28 22.05 3.78
CA GLU A 529 25.53 22.02 3.01
C GLU A 529 25.32 22.23 1.50
N ASP A 530 24.12 22.65 1.08
CA ASP A 530 23.74 22.87 -0.33
C ASP A 530 23.97 21.64 -1.24
N LEU A 531 23.62 20.46 -0.70
CA LEU A 531 23.67 19.17 -1.39
C LEU A 531 22.25 18.68 -1.75
N PRO A 532 22.11 17.74 -2.71
CA PRO A 532 20.82 17.19 -3.11
C PRO A 532 20.10 16.43 -1.97
N TRP A 533 19.32 17.16 -1.17
CA TRP A 533 18.69 16.66 0.06
C TRP A 533 17.35 15.94 -0.19
N GLU A 534 16.68 16.19 -1.31
CA GLU A 534 15.40 15.54 -1.68
C GLU A 534 15.56 14.06 -2.09
N ARG A 535 16.78 13.52 -2.00
CA ARG A 535 17.14 12.16 -2.40
C ARG A 535 17.32 11.21 -1.23
N VAL A 536 16.78 11.53 -0.05
CA VAL A 536 16.90 10.72 1.16
C VAL A 536 15.55 10.12 1.52
N PHE A 537 15.51 8.81 1.72
CA PHE A 537 14.27 8.07 1.92
C PHE A 537 14.38 7.09 3.08
N ASN A 538 13.25 6.83 3.73
CA ASN A 538 13.14 5.65 4.57
C ASN A 538 12.75 4.43 3.72
N VAL A 539 13.09 3.21 4.15
CA VAL A 539 12.85 2.01 3.32
C VAL A 539 11.37 1.83 2.94
N ASP A 540 10.46 2.07 3.88
CA ASP A 540 9.01 1.89 3.66
C ASP A 540 8.44 2.92 2.66
N SER A 541 9.01 4.12 2.59
CA SER A 541 8.67 5.18 1.61
C SER A 541 9.37 5.03 0.27
N PHE A 542 10.43 4.22 0.21
CA PHE A 542 11.26 4.04 -1.00
C PHE A 542 10.79 2.89 -1.90
N GLN A 543 9.68 2.24 -1.55
CA GLN A 543 9.18 1.10 -2.30
C GLN A 543 8.74 1.51 -3.72
N GLY A 544 9.47 1.01 -4.73
CA GLY A 544 9.23 1.29 -6.15
C GLY A 544 10.13 2.39 -6.75
N ASN A 545 10.95 3.05 -5.94
CA ASN A 545 12.02 3.93 -6.42
C ASN A 545 13.33 3.15 -6.60
N GLU A 546 14.20 3.64 -7.47
CA GLU A 546 15.49 3.07 -7.84
C GLU A 546 16.47 4.22 -8.15
N ALA A 547 17.77 3.93 -8.04
CA ALA A 547 18.82 4.85 -8.47
C ALA A 547 20.01 4.09 -9.04
N GLU A 548 20.79 4.74 -9.90
CA GLU A 548 22.05 4.19 -10.38
C GLU A 548 22.97 3.84 -9.20
N TYR A 549 23.10 4.73 -8.21
CA TYR A 549 23.87 4.51 -6.99
C TYR A 549 23.02 4.60 -5.71
N VAL A 550 23.16 3.63 -4.82
CA VAL A 550 22.41 3.59 -3.55
C VAL A 550 23.36 3.67 -2.37
N ILE A 551 23.15 4.66 -1.49
CA ILE A 551 23.88 4.79 -0.23
C ILE A 551 22.98 4.37 0.92
N ILE A 552 23.37 3.36 1.70
CA ILE A 552 22.58 2.84 2.82
C ILE A 552 23.22 3.30 4.13
N SER A 553 22.43 3.92 5.01
CA SER A 553 22.80 4.16 6.41
C SER A 553 22.02 3.24 7.33
N VAL A 554 22.73 2.30 7.96
CA VAL A 554 22.17 1.19 8.75
C VAL A 554 21.76 1.61 10.16
N VAL A 555 22.43 2.61 10.73
CA VAL A 555 22.19 3.24 12.04
C VAL A 555 22.56 2.38 13.23
N ARG A 556 22.10 1.11 13.26
CA ARG A 556 22.16 0.25 14.44
C ARG A 556 23.57 -0.23 14.75
N THR A 557 23.86 -0.32 16.05
CA THR A 557 25.14 -0.77 16.59
C THR A 557 25.00 -1.81 17.69
N THR A 558 23.80 -2.04 18.24
CA THR A 558 23.58 -3.00 19.36
C THR A 558 22.66 -4.17 18.99
N GLY A 559 21.48 -3.87 18.44
CA GLY A 559 20.45 -4.85 18.11
C GLY A 559 20.01 -4.73 16.65
N PRO A 560 19.51 -5.83 16.05
CA PRO A 560 19.19 -5.88 14.62
C PRO A 560 18.08 -4.90 14.26
N GLY A 561 17.10 -4.69 15.15
CA GLY A 561 15.99 -3.79 14.91
C GLY A 561 15.35 -4.07 13.55
N PHE A 562 15.34 -3.07 12.67
CA PHE A 562 14.88 -3.20 11.29
C PHE A 562 15.50 -4.36 10.50
N LEU A 563 16.78 -4.69 10.73
CA LEU A 563 17.49 -5.76 10.02
C LEU A 563 16.90 -7.16 10.29
N SER A 564 16.05 -7.31 11.31
CA SER A 564 15.34 -8.57 11.58
C SER A 564 14.31 -8.94 10.50
N SER A 565 13.89 -7.99 9.67
CA SER A 565 12.88 -8.20 8.64
C SER A 565 13.54 -8.47 7.28
N GLN A 566 13.64 -9.74 6.90
CA GLN A 566 14.25 -10.16 5.63
C GLN A 566 13.63 -9.46 4.42
N ASN A 567 12.29 -9.37 4.34
CA ASN A 567 11.59 -8.71 3.23
C ASN A 567 11.98 -7.23 3.08
N ARG A 568 12.08 -6.50 4.20
CA ARG A 568 12.44 -5.08 4.18
C ARG A 568 13.91 -4.86 3.85
N VAL A 569 14.80 -5.74 4.32
CA VAL A 569 16.23 -5.71 3.94
C VAL A 569 16.40 -6.08 2.46
N ASN A 570 15.66 -7.06 1.96
CA ASN A 570 15.65 -7.42 0.54
C ASN A 570 15.20 -6.24 -0.32
N VAL A 571 14.10 -5.58 0.07
CA VAL A 571 13.64 -4.33 -0.56
C VAL A 571 14.72 -3.26 -0.55
N MET A 572 15.50 -3.10 0.52
CA MET A 572 16.57 -2.12 0.60
C MET A 572 17.78 -2.48 -0.30
N LEU A 573 18.15 -3.75 -0.36
CA LEU A 573 19.32 -4.24 -1.13
C LEU A 573 19.06 -4.34 -2.64
N THR A 574 17.80 -4.38 -3.08
CA THR A 574 17.43 -4.57 -4.50
C THR A 574 17.15 -3.26 -5.26
N ARG A 575 17.63 -2.12 -4.73
CA ARG A 575 17.31 -0.77 -5.24
C ARG A 575 18.36 -0.18 -6.19
N CYS A 576 19.50 -0.84 -6.28
CA CYS A 576 20.69 -0.36 -6.95
C CYS A 576 20.77 -0.89 -8.38
N GLN A 577 20.97 0.01 -9.35
CA GLN A 577 21.20 -0.38 -10.74
C GLN A 577 22.70 -0.54 -11.08
N ALA A 578 23.59 0.24 -10.44
CA ALA A 578 25.03 0.19 -10.75
C ALA A 578 25.92 -0.10 -9.54
N GLY A 579 25.80 0.68 -8.45
CA GLY A 579 26.65 0.51 -7.27
C GLY A 579 26.01 0.86 -5.94
N MET A 580 26.41 0.17 -4.88
CA MET A 580 25.88 0.34 -3.53
C MET A 580 26.97 0.58 -2.50
N VAL A 581 26.79 1.61 -1.67
CA VAL A 581 27.66 1.90 -0.52
C VAL A 581 26.88 1.69 0.77
N ILE A 582 27.35 0.79 1.63
CA ILE A 582 26.72 0.45 2.89
C ILE A 582 27.53 1.04 4.04
N VAL A 583 27.00 2.08 4.67
CA VAL A 583 27.60 2.73 5.84
C VAL A 583 27.02 2.09 7.10
N THR A 584 27.89 1.48 7.90
CA THR A 584 27.48 0.72 9.09
C THR A 584 28.66 0.54 10.06
N ASN A 585 28.39 0.01 11.24
CA ASN A 585 29.44 -0.42 12.15
C ASN A 585 29.88 -1.87 11.84
N ARG A 586 31.16 -2.07 11.51
CA ARG A 586 31.68 -3.40 11.14
C ARG A 586 31.61 -4.42 12.27
N VAL A 587 31.82 -3.98 13.50
CA VAL A 587 31.76 -4.87 14.67
C VAL A 587 30.33 -5.34 14.88
N PHE A 588 29.35 -4.45 14.72
CA PHE A 588 27.94 -4.77 14.85
C PHE A 588 27.50 -5.88 13.90
N LEU A 589 27.85 -5.83 12.60
CA LEU A 589 27.47 -6.89 11.64
C LEU A 589 28.07 -8.27 11.94
N ARG A 590 29.08 -8.36 12.82
CA ARG A 590 29.70 -9.62 13.28
C ARG A 590 29.13 -10.13 14.59
N THR A 591 28.20 -9.41 15.21
CA THR A 591 27.53 -9.87 16.42
C THR A 591 26.55 -10.99 16.11
N THR A 592 26.25 -11.84 17.09
CA THR A 592 25.26 -12.92 16.96
C THR A 592 23.87 -12.42 16.57
N SER A 593 23.54 -11.17 16.89
CA SER A 593 22.24 -10.57 16.63
C SER A 593 22.10 -10.04 15.19
N ALA A 594 23.20 -9.70 14.52
CA ALA A 594 23.20 -9.13 13.17
C ALA A 594 23.76 -10.08 12.09
N GLN A 595 24.66 -11.00 12.44
CA GLN A 595 25.39 -11.83 11.47
C GLN A 595 24.48 -12.75 10.63
N PHE A 596 23.32 -13.13 11.16
CA PHE A 596 22.32 -13.99 10.49
C PHE A 596 21.22 -13.20 9.78
N THR A 597 21.28 -11.87 9.83
CA THR A 597 20.38 -11.03 9.02
C THR A 597 20.85 -11.05 7.57
N LEU A 598 19.96 -10.79 6.61
CA LEU A 598 20.31 -10.76 5.18
C LEU A 598 21.50 -9.80 4.89
N LEU A 599 21.59 -8.68 5.61
CA LEU A 599 22.71 -7.74 5.50
C LEU A 599 24.03 -8.31 6.08
N GLY A 600 23.94 -9.04 7.19
CA GLY A 600 25.07 -9.77 7.77
C GLY A 600 25.60 -10.84 6.84
N SER A 601 24.71 -11.64 6.24
CA SER A 601 25.04 -12.63 5.21
C SER A 601 25.70 -11.97 3.99
N LEU A 602 25.20 -10.82 3.52
CA LEU A 602 25.80 -10.06 2.42
C LEU A 602 27.24 -9.66 2.73
N ALA A 603 27.49 -9.11 3.93
CA ALA A 603 28.82 -8.70 4.34
C ALA A 603 29.80 -9.89 4.39
N GLN A 604 29.36 -11.04 4.89
CA GLN A 604 30.17 -12.26 4.92
C GLN A 604 30.44 -12.80 3.50
N TYR A 605 29.42 -12.82 2.65
CA TYR A 605 29.53 -13.24 1.26
C TYR A 605 30.55 -12.39 0.50
N TRP A 606 30.48 -11.07 0.66
CA TRP A 606 31.43 -10.14 0.02
C TRP A 606 32.85 -10.31 0.53
N VAL A 607 33.05 -10.47 1.84
CA VAL A 607 34.37 -10.73 2.41
C VAL A 607 34.96 -12.03 1.87
N LYS A 608 34.16 -13.10 1.79
CA LYS A 608 34.59 -14.42 1.33
C LYS A 608 34.99 -14.43 -0.15
N ARG A 609 34.24 -13.71 -1.01
CA ARG A 609 34.46 -13.74 -2.47
C ARG A 609 35.36 -12.62 -3.00
N HIS A 610 35.37 -11.44 -2.38
CA HIS A 610 36.13 -10.28 -2.88
C HIS A 610 37.42 -9.98 -2.09
N GLY A 611 37.46 -10.27 -0.79
CA GLY A 611 38.62 -10.02 0.07
C GLY A 611 38.86 -8.55 0.45
N LYS A 612 38.55 -7.57 -0.43
CA LYS A 612 38.57 -6.13 -0.14
C LYS A 612 37.15 -5.57 -0.05
N THR A 613 36.58 -5.54 1.14
CA THR A 613 35.16 -5.19 1.32
C THR A 613 34.95 -3.93 2.16
N TRP A 614 35.84 -3.70 3.12
CA TRP A 614 35.66 -2.66 4.15
C TRP A 614 36.61 -1.50 3.92
N ILE A 615 36.04 -0.30 3.91
CA ILE A 615 36.74 0.99 3.78
C ILE A 615 36.55 1.74 5.10
N ASP A 616 37.63 2.26 5.68
CA ASP A 616 37.51 3.10 6.87
C ASP A 616 36.91 4.46 6.49
N TRP A 617 35.99 4.99 7.30
CA TRP A 617 35.39 6.31 7.06
C TRP A 617 36.44 7.42 6.90
N LYS A 618 37.65 7.28 7.48
CA LYS A 618 38.76 8.21 7.32
C LYS A 618 39.28 8.24 5.88
N GLU A 619 39.31 7.12 5.19
CA GLU A 619 39.79 7.05 3.80
C GLU A 619 38.87 7.84 2.86
N ILE A 620 37.58 7.93 3.20
CA ILE A 620 36.59 8.80 2.54
C ILE A 620 36.87 10.26 2.85
N ALA A 621 37.08 10.60 4.13
CA ALA A 621 37.41 11.96 4.54
C ALA A 621 38.75 12.45 3.92
N GLU A 622 39.69 11.55 3.67
CA GLU A 622 40.97 11.81 3.01
C GLU A 622 40.88 11.77 1.47
N LEU A 623 39.74 11.38 0.91
CA LEU A 623 39.46 11.25 -0.54
C LEU A 623 40.36 10.23 -1.27
N LYS A 624 40.81 9.20 -0.56
CA LYS A 624 41.72 8.15 -1.06
C LYS A 624 41.01 6.87 -1.48
N ALA A 625 39.80 6.64 -0.96
CA ALA A 625 39.05 5.45 -1.27
C ALA A 625 38.37 5.55 -2.63
N ASP A 626 38.37 4.45 -3.39
CA ASP A 626 37.49 4.28 -4.54
C ASP A 626 36.11 3.83 -4.05
N MET A 627 35.07 4.28 -4.74
CA MET A 627 33.69 3.92 -4.48
C MET A 627 33.07 3.24 -5.70
N PRO A 628 32.00 2.45 -5.53
CA PRO A 628 31.26 1.87 -6.66
C PRO A 628 30.93 2.94 -7.70
N GLY A 629 31.48 2.77 -8.91
CA GLY A 629 31.32 3.66 -10.07
C GLY A 629 32.04 5.02 -10.00
N VAL A 630 32.86 5.29 -8.97
CA VAL A 630 33.55 6.57 -8.79
C VAL A 630 34.96 6.36 -8.21
N LEU A 631 36.00 6.79 -8.93
CA LEU A 631 37.38 6.74 -8.45
C LEU A 631 37.65 7.80 -7.38
N GLY A 632 38.60 7.52 -6.48
CA GLY A 632 39.05 8.44 -5.43
C GLY A 632 39.44 9.82 -5.99
N PRO A 633 38.84 10.94 -5.51
CA PRO A 633 39.09 12.28 -6.04
C PRO A 633 40.53 12.78 -5.90
N ARG A 634 41.35 12.16 -5.03
CA ARG A 634 42.75 12.55 -4.78
C ARG A 634 43.77 11.46 -5.18
N ARG A 635 43.45 10.64 -6.20
CA ARG A 635 44.45 9.78 -6.83
C ARG A 635 45.58 10.57 -7.48
#